data_AF-A0A816CE06-F1
#
_entry.id   AF-A0A816CE06-F1
#
_cell.length_a   1.000
_cell.length_b   1.000
_cell.length_c   1.000
_cell.angle_alpha   90.00
_cell.angle_beta   90.00
_cell.angle_gamma   90.00
#
_symmetry.space_group_name_H-M   'P 1'
#
loop_
_entity.id
_entity.type
_entity.pdbx_description
1 polymer ?
#
loop_
_entity_poly.entity_id
_entity_poly.type
_entity_poly.pdbx_seq_one_letter_code
_entity_poly.pdbx_strand_id
1 'polypeptide(L)'
;MTCRTIEAQLPNFSVDIESVSQRSLTKPVDQVISISGNSGANGYSGADGTSGFSGCDGGIGGCGTRGGDGSDGLDGQSGHPGTNAQHALIWLNGTVDYLNMQVQTFQTLNNPYNYSPGIDWNLAQSLSNINYSFQLDKSNGIILVKAVGGNGGDGGRGGVGGGGGCGGDGGRGDDGTDGYNSYDEGASGGCGGSGGNGGNGGCGGNGGNGGRGGDGGDAGAGGHIQVRSADPRLFMLIEPDCRAGEKGRGGHGRSGGSGGIGGAGGSGGRGGRGGHGGPGGASGSDGMSGSSGSCGMSGYAGSDGSHGRDGRPASHGSIQYAVIDISGNILETGPDKYHASVGGYTITDENNDGIYEPDSNFFITNVKWANNGALTMPSGCILSFPSTKYITNDAEDVSVLPGIHINQVLVDSHQFKCHLDGPHSLSINRPYKQPVKITSEIRLLNRLFSGSQVSASFSCQYPIQITKIDIPTFLGPNERATVTVSFTNISGRSYGACSDSAGSIECIFSTHCLLKILPANGEYFYEIKSDGYGYYKINEEIAPRKTKHIKFEMILEGDAVHQYYEHLFWNIDLLLRDKLIEKHSNNIRVVPTFQPNIRTDVLLVTNSQVGRAEFLAYQNLFQLFQYSSQTWDIERYGAFHNPEIKWLNTTDLIIFIYSNPESTFNTIKSRLFLEHMKSSENAGFICIGAGLPDDFDFALFDYYNLQFIDIKQKTKSEATNHLWSGFGFSRPSNQQLIVKANTFRTDYEKQDDHRFLYQVVYDDTANADAAGCMTVVYGAKYVYKSTLDSQVGNRVIMTPSNNPLLTSSKLPSILQGQQSNVNSSQDIIQKEIDLNSQFGRLLCAILFYQGFEKSHMIISERRELANYIFTTGSRILNFNQILTSLAMSIIEREYDRQALEFQSSQRLVNQIAIVIKKENNQVDARVIHKNDWFYLLIQSLYEYIDSKFWSSFPWCGCTTKAKQRHKLQQILDDLLALTSNDIPKNKEIQREVQILRLQKLANLKFPAADKREICARPIEEIRAWQLEQKIEGITSTSAVALEKY
;
A
#
# COMPACT_ATOMS: atom_id res chain seq x y z
N MET A 1 9.16 60.43 38.51
CA MET A 1 8.44 60.69 39.78
C MET A 1 7.86 59.37 40.24
N THR A 2 8.35 58.85 41.37
CA THR A 2 7.98 57.57 41.96
C THR A 2 6.70 57.75 42.79
N CYS A 3 5.61 57.08 42.38
CA CYS A 3 4.41 56.94 43.19
C CYS A 3 4.45 55.57 43.89
N ARG A 4 4.67 55.57 45.21
CA ARG A 4 4.47 54.40 46.08
C ARG A 4 2.98 54.30 46.40
N THR A 5 2.38 53.14 46.17
CA THR A 5 1.02 52.83 46.65
C THR A 5 1.12 51.72 47.68
N ILE A 6 0.36 51.90 48.76
CA ILE A 6 0.27 51.08 49.96
C ILE A 6 -0.38 49.73 49.63
N GLU A 7 0.26 48.62 49.98
CA GLU A 7 -0.31 47.27 49.94
C GLU A 7 -1.24 47.07 51.15
N ALA A 8 -2.54 46.91 50.89
CA ALA A 8 -3.46 46.23 51.78
C ALA A 8 -3.80 44.88 51.13
N GLN A 9 -3.54 43.78 51.85
CA GLN A 9 -3.82 42.42 51.41
C GLN A 9 -5.33 42.19 51.28
N LEU A 10 -5.83 42.12 50.04
CA LEU A 10 -7.10 41.50 49.66
C LEU A 10 -6.79 40.26 48.78
N PRO A 11 -7.63 39.21 48.77
CA PRO A 11 -7.31 37.97 48.06
C PRO A 11 -7.31 38.16 46.55
N ASN A 12 -6.11 38.01 45.97
CA ASN A 12 -5.68 37.75 44.60
C ASN A 12 -6.74 37.70 43.48
N PHE A 13 -6.73 38.74 42.63
CA PHE A 13 -7.09 38.63 41.21
C PHE A 13 -5.78 38.27 40.46
N SER A 14 -5.69 37.09 39.86
CA SER A 14 -4.59 36.79 38.93
C SER A 14 -5.05 37.06 37.51
N VAL A 15 -4.39 38.00 36.83
CA VAL A 15 -4.34 37.92 35.36
C VAL A 15 -3.33 36.81 35.08
N ASP A 16 -3.82 35.60 34.87
CA ASP A 16 -2.98 34.58 34.24
C ASP A 16 -2.86 34.98 32.77
N ILE A 17 -1.88 35.84 32.49
CA ILE A 17 -1.20 35.79 31.20
C ILE A 17 -0.47 34.46 31.26
N GLU A 18 -1.11 33.38 30.81
CA GLU A 18 -0.38 32.17 30.49
C GLU A 18 0.61 32.54 29.39
N SER A 19 1.83 32.93 29.78
CA SER A 19 2.97 32.76 28.92
C SER A 19 3.08 31.25 28.75
N VAL A 20 2.46 30.72 27.70
CA VAL A 20 2.57 29.31 27.31
C VAL A 20 4.06 28.98 27.35
N SER A 21 4.45 28.20 28.35
CA SER A 21 5.85 27.90 28.64
C SER A 21 6.51 27.38 27.38
N GLN A 22 7.69 27.93 27.06
CA GLN A 22 8.50 27.64 25.87
C GLN A 22 8.64 26.12 25.57
N ARG A 23 7.69 25.57 24.82
CA ARG A 23 7.89 24.38 24.00
C ARG A 23 7.63 24.80 22.56
N SER A 24 8.65 24.64 21.73
CA SER A 24 8.68 25.02 20.32
C SER A 24 7.45 24.51 19.57
N LEU A 25 6.49 25.40 19.37
CA LEU A 25 5.41 25.24 18.39
C LEU A 25 5.52 26.43 17.45
N THR A 26 5.78 26.13 16.18
CA THR A 26 5.93 27.07 15.05
C THR A 26 4.59 27.70 14.62
N LYS A 27 3.64 27.88 15.54
CA LYS A 27 2.36 28.56 15.28
C LYS A 27 2.35 29.91 16.01
N PRO A 28 1.80 30.98 15.42
CA PRO A 28 1.61 32.25 16.13
C PRO A 28 0.85 31.95 17.43
N VAL A 29 1.42 32.35 18.56
CA VAL A 29 0.83 32.11 19.88
C VAL A 29 -0.36 33.04 19.99
N ASP A 30 -1.56 32.46 20.01
CA ASP A 30 -2.78 33.19 20.35
C ASP A 30 -2.59 33.78 21.75
N GLN A 31 -2.49 35.10 21.85
CA GLN A 31 -2.53 35.77 23.15
C GLN A 31 -3.93 35.55 23.72
N VAL A 32 -4.06 34.59 24.62
CA VAL A 32 -5.26 34.36 25.42
C VAL A 32 -5.11 35.21 26.68
N ILE A 33 -5.83 36.33 26.73
CA ILE A 33 -5.95 37.10 27.97
C ILE A 33 -7.13 36.48 28.74
N SER A 34 -6.82 35.66 29.75
CA SER A 34 -7.83 35.07 30.63
C SER A 34 -8.20 36.09 31.71
N ILE A 35 -9.37 36.73 31.58
CA ILE A 35 -9.96 37.49 32.69
C ILE A 35 -11.00 36.60 33.35
N SER A 36 -10.64 36.03 34.49
CA SER A 36 -11.60 35.34 35.34
C SER A 36 -12.33 36.38 36.20
N GLY A 37 -13.64 36.55 35.99
CA GLY A 37 -14.48 37.00 37.09
C GLY A 37 -14.47 35.87 38.10
N ASN A 38 -13.80 36.06 39.26
CA ASN A 38 -13.48 35.04 40.26
C ASN A 38 -14.26 33.73 40.05
N SER A 39 -13.64 32.78 39.34
CA SER A 39 -14.19 31.45 39.19
C SER A 39 -14.52 30.92 40.58
N GLY A 40 -15.56 30.13 40.68
CA GLY A 40 -15.87 29.48 41.94
C GLY A 40 -14.67 28.68 42.43
N ALA A 41 -14.32 28.86 43.69
CA ALA A 41 -13.38 27.99 44.38
C ALA A 41 -13.93 26.56 44.41
N ASN A 42 -13.08 25.60 44.08
CA ASN A 42 -13.40 24.18 44.22
C ASN A 42 -13.62 23.83 45.69
N GLY A 43 -14.59 22.96 45.94
CA GLY A 43 -14.77 22.31 47.22
C GLY A 43 -13.64 21.31 47.48
N TYR A 44 -13.34 21.11 48.75
CA TYR A 44 -12.35 20.12 49.19
C TYR A 44 -13.00 18.76 49.41
N SER A 45 -12.31 17.69 49.04
CA SER A 45 -12.78 16.34 49.30
C SER A 45 -12.84 16.04 50.79
N GLY A 46 -13.84 15.27 51.21
CA GLY A 46 -13.99 14.80 52.58
C GLY A 46 -12.93 13.76 52.93
N ALA A 47 -12.54 13.74 54.21
CA ALA A 47 -11.59 12.76 54.73
C ALA A 47 -12.21 11.35 54.83
N ASP A 48 -11.41 10.32 54.56
CA ASP A 48 -11.81 8.93 54.76
C ASP A 48 -12.01 8.62 56.27
N GLY A 49 -12.98 7.75 56.55
CA GLY A 49 -13.23 7.19 57.87
C GLY A 49 -12.18 6.14 58.26
N THR A 50 -11.88 6.05 59.56
CA THR A 50 -10.92 5.09 60.09
C THR A 50 -11.57 3.73 60.34
N SER A 51 -10.85 2.65 60.05
CA SER A 51 -11.34 1.30 60.35
C SER A 51 -11.49 1.05 61.85
N GLY A 52 -12.45 0.19 62.21
CA GLY A 52 -12.65 -0.31 63.55
C GLY A 52 -11.58 -1.33 63.95
N PHE A 53 -11.34 -1.42 65.25
CA PHE A 53 -10.47 -2.40 65.88
C PHE A 53 -11.19 -3.74 66.05
N SER A 54 -10.47 -4.84 65.83
CA SER A 54 -10.97 -6.18 66.13
C SER A 54 -11.14 -6.40 67.63
N GLY A 55 -12.12 -7.22 67.99
CA GLY A 55 -12.34 -7.70 69.35
C GLY A 55 -11.26 -8.68 69.77
N CYS A 56 -11.02 -8.79 71.08
CA CYS A 56 -10.06 -9.72 71.65
C CYS A 56 -10.62 -11.14 71.72
N ASP A 57 -9.77 -12.16 71.53
CA ASP A 57 -10.19 -13.55 71.67
C ASP A 57 -10.50 -13.91 73.14
N GLY A 58 -11.43 -14.83 73.34
CA GLY A 58 -11.77 -15.40 74.64
C GLY A 58 -10.68 -16.34 75.13
N GLY A 59 -10.42 -16.30 76.44
CA GLY A 59 -9.51 -17.23 77.11
C GLY A 59 -10.08 -18.66 77.21
N ILE A 60 -9.17 -19.63 77.12
CA ILE A 60 -9.41 -21.07 77.30
C ILE A 60 -9.54 -21.36 78.81
N GLY A 61 -10.53 -22.15 79.21
CA GLY A 61 -10.75 -22.49 80.62
C GLY A 61 -11.73 -23.64 80.81
N GLY A 62 -12.05 -23.98 82.06
CA GLY A 62 -13.02 -25.05 82.38
C GLY A 62 -14.37 -24.90 81.67
N CYS A 63 -14.74 -23.67 81.30
CA CYS A 63 -15.55 -23.36 80.12
C CYS A 63 -14.87 -22.19 79.41
N GLY A 64 -14.86 -22.18 78.08
CA GLY A 64 -14.27 -21.11 77.30
C GLY A 64 -15.03 -19.79 77.44
N THR A 65 -14.32 -18.67 77.45
CA THR A 65 -14.94 -17.33 77.55
C THR A 65 -15.31 -16.77 76.18
N ARG A 66 -16.28 -15.84 76.14
CA ARG A 66 -16.72 -15.24 74.89
C ARG A 66 -15.64 -14.31 74.32
N GLY A 67 -15.42 -14.34 73.01
CA GLY A 67 -14.62 -13.33 72.32
C GLY A 67 -15.27 -11.95 72.33
N GLY A 68 -14.47 -10.90 72.41
CA GLY A 68 -14.92 -9.51 72.37
C GLY A 68 -15.48 -9.15 70.99
N ASP A 69 -16.44 -8.24 70.95
CA ASP A 69 -16.99 -7.75 69.68
C ASP A 69 -15.99 -6.78 69.02
N GLY A 70 -15.95 -6.79 67.69
CA GLY A 70 -15.21 -5.80 66.91
C GLY A 70 -15.91 -4.45 66.95
N SER A 71 -15.14 -3.37 66.87
CA SER A 71 -15.68 -2.00 66.82
C SER A 71 -16.04 -1.60 65.39
N ASP A 72 -17.02 -0.72 65.25
CA ASP A 72 -17.47 -0.22 63.96
C ASP A 72 -16.39 0.67 63.30
N GLY A 73 -16.35 0.67 61.97
CA GLY A 73 -15.59 1.65 61.20
C GLY A 73 -16.26 3.02 61.26
N LEU A 74 -15.48 4.09 61.29
CA LEU A 74 -16.02 5.46 61.26
C LEU A 74 -16.47 5.83 59.85
N ASP A 75 -17.47 6.69 59.76
CA ASP A 75 -17.95 7.22 58.48
C ASP A 75 -16.92 8.15 57.83
N GLY A 76 -16.92 8.18 56.49
CA GLY A 76 -16.20 9.19 55.72
C GLY A 76 -16.90 10.55 55.81
N GLN A 77 -16.11 11.62 55.80
CA GLN A 77 -16.65 12.99 55.79
C GLN A 77 -17.18 13.35 54.40
N SER A 78 -18.20 14.20 54.34
CA SER A 78 -18.73 14.68 53.06
C SER A 78 -17.76 15.67 52.41
N GLY A 79 -17.72 15.70 51.07
CA GLY A 79 -17.02 16.72 50.33
C GLY A 79 -17.70 18.07 50.45
N HIS A 80 -16.92 19.14 50.43
CA HIS A 80 -17.45 20.50 50.46
C HIS A 80 -18.01 20.91 49.10
N PRO A 81 -19.09 21.71 49.04
CA PRO A 81 -19.59 22.22 47.78
C PRO A 81 -18.58 23.19 47.14
N GLY A 82 -18.54 23.20 45.82
CA GLY A 82 -17.90 24.27 45.06
C GLY A 82 -18.68 25.58 45.22
N THR A 83 -17.99 26.70 45.10
CA THR A 83 -18.65 28.02 45.18
C THR A 83 -19.13 28.48 43.81
N ASN A 84 -20.17 29.32 43.75
CA ASN A 84 -20.63 29.89 42.50
C ASN A 84 -19.61 30.89 41.95
N ALA A 85 -19.53 31.00 40.62
CA ALA A 85 -18.73 32.05 39.98
C ALA A 85 -19.37 33.43 40.18
N GLN A 86 -18.55 34.47 40.12
CA GLN A 86 -19.04 35.85 40.12
C GLN A 86 -19.62 36.25 38.75
N HIS A 87 -20.56 37.20 38.75
CA HIS A 87 -21.04 37.82 37.52
C HIS A 87 -20.01 38.86 37.04
N ALA A 88 -19.90 39.05 35.73
CA ALA A 88 -18.98 39.99 35.12
C ALA A 88 -19.71 40.93 34.16
N LEU A 89 -19.48 42.23 34.29
CA LEU A 89 -19.87 43.26 33.34
C LEU A 89 -18.62 43.82 32.68
N ILE A 90 -18.58 43.76 31.36
CA ILE A 90 -17.42 44.14 30.57
C ILE A 90 -17.82 45.27 29.64
N TRP A 91 -17.10 46.39 29.68
CA TRP A 91 -17.21 47.45 28.67
C TRP A 91 -16.00 47.42 27.76
N LEU A 92 -16.25 47.37 26.46
CA LEU A 92 -15.24 47.42 25.41
C LEU A 92 -15.34 48.77 24.70
N ASN A 93 -14.27 49.56 24.79
CA ASN A 93 -14.14 50.86 24.16
C ASN A 93 -12.83 50.94 23.38
N GLY A 94 -12.81 51.67 22.27
CA GLY A 94 -11.59 51.94 21.50
C GLY A 94 -11.67 51.43 20.07
N THR A 95 -10.52 51.07 19.53
CA THR A 95 -10.38 50.60 18.14
C THR A 95 -9.79 49.20 18.13
N VAL A 96 -9.77 48.58 16.96
CA VAL A 96 -9.16 47.25 16.75
C VAL A 96 -7.68 47.26 17.14
N ASP A 97 -6.98 48.38 16.92
CA ASP A 97 -5.56 48.53 17.23
C ASP A 97 -5.30 48.85 18.71
N TYR A 98 -6.29 49.40 19.41
CA TYR A 98 -6.16 49.82 20.79
C TYR A 98 -7.48 49.63 21.54
N LEU A 99 -7.56 48.55 22.32
CA LEU A 99 -8.75 48.18 23.05
C LEU A 99 -8.58 48.55 24.54
N ASN A 100 -9.50 49.38 25.03
CA ASN A 100 -9.71 49.64 26.44
C ASN A 100 -10.88 48.79 26.92
N MET A 101 -10.61 47.91 27.87
CA MET A 101 -11.60 47.05 28.48
C MET A 101 -11.73 47.38 29.96
N GLN A 102 -12.94 47.68 30.39
CA GLN A 102 -13.27 47.85 31.81
C GLN A 102 -14.07 46.63 32.26
N VAL A 103 -13.64 45.98 33.34
CA VAL A 103 -14.29 44.80 33.90
C VAL A 103 -14.75 45.09 35.32
N GLN A 104 -16.03 44.89 35.59
CA GLN A 104 -16.62 44.99 36.92
C GLN A 104 -17.23 43.65 37.32
N THR A 105 -16.85 43.13 38.48
CA THR A 105 -17.43 41.87 39.00
C THR A 105 -18.43 42.13 40.11
N PHE A 106 -19.41 41.23 40.19
CA PHE A 106 -20.51 41.32 41.15
C PHE A 106 -20.73 39.97 41.83
N GLN A 107 -21.02 40.02 43.13
CA GLN A 107 -21.47 38.87 43.89
C GLN A 107 -22.93 39.09 44.30
N THR A 108 -23.78 38.12 43.99
CA THR A 108 -25.18 38.13 44.42
C THR A 108 -25.23 37.83 45.91
N LEU A 109 -25.69 38.80 46.71
CA LEU A 109 -25.68 38.66 48.16
C LEU A 109 -26.80 37.78 48.71
N ASN A 110 -27.87 37.50 47.95
CA ASN A 110 -28.99 36.70 48.46
C ASN A 110 -29.73 35.95 47.34
N ASN A 111 -29.80 34.62 47.49
CA ASN A 111 -30.64 33.65 46.77
C ASN A 111 -30.08 32.99 45.48
N PRO A 112 -29.52 31.77 45.56
CA PRO A 112 -28.90 31.06 44.43
C PRO A 112 -29.85 30.30 43.50
N TYR A 113 -31.18 30.27 43.73
CA TYR A 113 -32.08 29.30 43.06
C TYR A 113 -33.17 29.84 42.12
N ASN A 114 -33.34 31.16 41.96
CA ASN A 114 -34.37 31.71 41.07
C ASN A 114 -33.85 32.94 40.32
N TYR A 115 -33.11 32.73 39.22
CA TYR A 115 -32.73 33.83 38.32
C TYR A 115 -33.51 33.76 37.01
N SER A 116 -34.44 34.70 36.85
CA SER A 116 -34.94 35.10 35.52
C SER A 116 -33.90 36.00 34.83
N PRO A 117 -33.84 36.02 33.49
CA PRO A 117 -32.94 36.85 32.71
C PRO A 117 -33.35 38.32 32.85
N GLY A 118 -32.73 39.02 33.80
CA GLY A 118 -33.05 40.40 34.13
C GLY A 118 -32.32 40.85 35.39
N ILE A 119 -31.01 40.60 35.48
CA ILE A 119 -30.21 41.11 36.59
C ILE A 119 -30.27 42.65 36.53
N ASP A 120 -30.91 43.26 37.52
CA ASP A 120 -30.78 44.68 37.76
C ASP A 120 -29.39 44.93 38.35
N TRP A 121 -28.44 45.22 37.47
CA TRP A 121 -27.05 45.49 37.81
C TRP A 121 -26.88 46.65 38.81
N ASN A 122 -27.91 47.49 38.99
CA ASN A 122 -27.88 48.58 39.96
C ASN A 122 -28.08 48.10 41.41
N LEU A 123 -28.59 46.88 41.62
CA LEU A 123 -28.79 46.29 42.94
C LEU A 123 -27.64 45.37 43.39
N ALA A 124 -26.66 45.12 42.52
CA ALA A 124 -25.55 44.25 42.82
C ALA A 124 -24.38 45.04 43.45
N GLN A 125 -23.79 44.51 44.53
CA GLN A 125 -22.60 45.13 45.12
C GLN A 125 -21.39 44.88 44.23
N SER A 126 -20.83 45.97 43.68
CA SER A 126 -19.58 45.97 42.94
C SER A 126 -18.42 45.52 43.83
N LEU A 127 -17.71 44.47 43.45
CA LEU A 127 -16.56 43.97 44.21
C LEU A 127 -15.24 44.55 43.74
N SER A 128 -15.08 44.71 42.43
CA SER A 128 -13.87 45.28 41.82
C SER A 128 -14.22 45.99 40.51
N ASN A 129 -13.41 46.98 40.15
CA ASN A 129 -13.46 47.65 38.85
C ASN A 129 -12.03 47.74 38.34
N ILE A 130 -11.71 47.02 37.27
CA ILE A 130 -10.36 46.92 36.72
C ILE A 130 -10.37 47.41 35.28
N ASN A 131 -9.46 48.34 34.96
CA ASN A 131 -9.25 48.85 33.61
C ASN A 131 -8.03 48.18 32.99
N TYR A 132 -8.21 47.61 31.81
CA TYR A 132 -7.17 47.01 30.99
C TYR A 132 -7.05 47.80 29.69
N SER A 133 -5.83 48.12 29.29
CA SER A 133 -5.52 48.69 27.98
C SER A 133 -4.52 47.78 27.31
N PHE A 134 -4.85 47.28 26.12
CA PHE A 134 -3.99 46.37 25.39
C PHE A 134 -3.99 46.69 23.90
N GLN A 135 -2.83 46.47 23.29
CA GLN A 135 -2.63 46.53 21.86
C GLN A 135 -2.74 45.10 21.34
N LEU A 136 -3.82 44.80 20.62
CA LEU A 136 -4.00 43.48 20.03
C LEU A 136 -3.07 43.34 18.83
N ASP A 137 -2.33 42.24 18.77
CA ASP A 137 -1.72 41.83 17.51
C ASP A 137 -2.86 41.58 16.50
N LYS A 138 -2.76 42.26 15.35
CA LYS A 138 -3.75 42.27 14.26
C LYS A 138 -4.12 40.87 13.73
N SER A 139 -3.37 39.84 14.11
CA SER A 139 -3.50 38.51 13.53
C SER A 139 -4.47 37.58 14.26
N ASN A 140 -4.48 37.40 15.60
CA ASN A 140 -5.33 36.35 16.24
C ASN A 140 -5.74 36.51 17.73
N GLY A 141 -5.39 37.59 18.45
CA GLY A 141 -5.59 37.63 19.92
C GLY A 141 -7.04 37.50 20.38
N ILE A 142 -7.35 36.50 21.23
CA ILE A 142 -8.68 36.25 21.84
C ILE A 142 -8.65 36.69 23.31
N ILE A 143 -9.71 37.36 23.76
CA ILE A 143 -9.95 37.66 25.16
C ILE A 143 -10.91 36.60 25.71
N LEU A 144 -10.41 35.74 26.58
CA LEU A 144 -11.18 34.70 27.23
C LEU A 144 -11.72 35.23 28.55
N VAL A 145 -13.04 35.29 28.69
CA VAL A 145 -13.70 35.76 29.92
C VAL A 145 -14.26 34.57 30.66
N LYS A 146 -13.70 34.23 31.81
CA LYS A 146 -14.14 33.08 32.62
C LYS A 146 -15.02 33.54 33.77
N ALA A 147 -16.20 32.94 33.90
CA ALA A 147 -17.06 33.02 35.08
C ALA A 147 -17.54 31.59 35.39
N VAL A 148 -16.58 30.68 35.58
CA VAL A 148 -16.84 29.24 35.74
C VAL A 148 -17.08 28.90 37.20
N GLY A 149 -18.11 28.11 37.49
CA GLY A 149 -18.40 27.64 38.86
C GLY A 149 -17.34 26.67 39.39
N GLY A 150 -17.17 26.61 40.70
CA GLY A 150 -16.19 25.71 41.33
C GLY A 150 -16.68 24.26 41.35
N ASN A 151 -15.76 23.31 41.21
CA ASN A 151 -16.10 21.89 41.31
C ASN A 151 -16.46 21.53 42.76
N GLY A 152 -17.42 20.64 42.98
CA GLY A 152 -17.68 20.05 44.29
C GLY A 152 -16.58 19.07 44.69
N GLY A 153 -16.24 19.01 45.98
CA GLY A 153 -15.27 18.04 46.51
C GLY A 153 -15.85 16.63 46.61
N ASP A 154 -15.05 15.60 46.45
CA ASP A 154 -15.51 14.21 46.58
C ASP A 154 -15.76 13.84 48.05
N GLY A 155 -16.73 12.98 48.34
CA GLY A 155 -16.93 12.42 49.67
C GLY A 155 -15.85 11.41 50.06
N GLY A 156 -15.45 11.42 51.33
CA GLY A 156 -14.51 10.47 51.90
C GLY A 156 -15.12 9.07 52.01
N ARG A 157 -14.32 8.03 51.87
CA ARG A 157 -14.76 6.63 52.03
C ARG A 157 -15.02 6.33 53.51
N GLY A 158 -15.91 5.40 53.81
CA GLY A 158 -16.05 4.91 55.19
C GLY A 158 -14.83 4.11 55.65
N GLY A 159 -14.78 3.77 56.94
CA GLY A 159 -13.82 2.84 57.54
C GLY A 159 -14.35 1.40 57.57
N VAL A 160 -13.47 0.39 57.52
CA VAL A 160 -13.90 -1.03 57.60
C VAL A 160 -14.24 -1.38 59.05
N GLY A 161 -15.29 -2.17 59.29
CA GLY A 161 -15.60 -2.67 60.65
C GLY A 161 -14.55 -3.66 61.17
N GLY A 162 -14.27 -3.63 62.47
CA GLY A 162 -13.33 -4.55 63.12
C GLY A 162 -13.93 -5.96 63.26
N GLY A 163 -13.10 -7.00 63.15
CA GLY A 163 -13.59 -8.38 63.32
C GLY A 163 -13.92 -8.71 64.79
N GLY A 164 -14.88 -9.58 65.05
CA GLY A 164 -15.11 -10.13 66.38
C GLY A 164 -14.01 -11.12 66.78
N GLY A 165 -13.65 -11.15 68.06
CA GLY A 165 -12.70 -12.10 68.61
C GLY A 165 -13.29 -13.50 68.69
N CYS A 166 -12.47 -14.54 68.58
CA CYS A 166 -12.91 -15.93 68.71
C CYS A 166 -13.28 -16.24 70.17
N GLY A 167 -14.21 -17.16 70.40
CA GLY A 167 -14.48 -17.68 71.73
C GLY A 167 -13.39 -18.66 72.16
N GLY A 168 -13.11 -18.72 73.47
CA GLY A 168 -12.13 -19.65 74.02
C GLY A 168 -12.65 -21.09 74.03
N ASP A 169 -11.76 -22.08 74.03
CA ASP A 169 -12.15 -23.48 74.08
C ASP A 169 -12.53 -23.93 75.50
N GLY A 170 -13.41 -24.92 75.61
CA GLY A 170 -13.76 -25.57 76.86
C GLY A 170 -12.71 -26.58 77.31
N GLY A 171 -12.50 -26.69 78.62
CA GLY A 171 -11.51 -27.59 79.23
C GLY A 171 -11.93 -29.06 79.14
N ARG A 172 -10.96 -29.97 79.09
CA ARG A 172 -11.24 -31.42 79.12
C ARG A 172 -11.75 -31.84 80.50
N GLY A 173 -12.72 -32.75 80.54
CA GLY A 173 -13.19 -33.37 81.78
C GLY A 173 -12.20 -34.41 82.32
N ASP A 174 -12.15 -34.57 83.65
CA ASP A 174 -11.21 -35.47 84.32
C ASP A 174 -11.56 -36.94 84.09
N ASP A 175 -10.56 -37.81 83.93
CA ASP A 175 -10.79 -39.24 83.79
C ASP A 175 -11.23 -39.87 85.14
N GLY A 176 -12.14 -40.83 85.10
CA GLY A 176 -12.63 -41.56 86.26
C GLY A 176 -11.59 -42.57 86.79
N THR A 177 -11.64 -42.85 88.08
CA THR A 177 -10.66 -43.74 88.74
C THR A 177 -10.99 -45.21 88.50
N ASP A 178 -9.99 -46.05 88.21
CA ASP A 178 -10.21 -47.49 88.07
C ASP A 178 -10.68 -48.14 89.38
N GLY A 179 -11.52 -49.15 89.26
CA GLY A 179 -12.01 -49.98 90.36
C GLY A 179 -10.95 -50.97 90.82
N TYR A 180 -10.95 -51.29 92.10
CA TYR A 180 -9.94 -52.16 92.71
C TYR A 180 -10.24 -53.65 92.45
N ASN A 181 -9.20 -54.44 92.18
CA ASN A 181 -9.33 -55.89 92.01
C ASN A 181 -9.50 -56.58 93.36
N SER A 182 -10.27 -57.67 93.40
CA SER A 182 -10.37 -58.56 94.57
C SER A 182 -9.64 -59.87 94.28
N TYR A 183 -8.85 -60.37 95.23
CA TYR A 183 -8.06 -61.59 95.07
C TYR A 183 -8.62 -62.79 95.86
N ASP A 184 -9.67 -62.56 96.66
CA ASP A 184 -10.29 -63.59 97.51
C ASP A 184 -11.35 -64.39 96.74
N GLU A 185 -11.37 -65.72 96.93
CA GLU A 185 -12.32 -66.62 96.27
C GLU A 185 -13.77 -66.24 96.57
N GLY A 186 -14.56 -66.02 95.51
CA GLY A 186 -15.97 -65.60 95.57
C GLY A 186 -16.22 -64.08 95.69
N ALA A 187 -15.20 -63.24 95.88
CA ALA A 187 -15.38 -61.80 96.03
C ALA A 187 -15.33 -61.05 94.68
N SER A 188 -16.28 -60.12 94.47
CA SER A 188 -16.35 -59.34 93.23
C SER A 188 -15.41 -58.12 93.25
N GLY A 189 -14.86 -57.73 92.10
CA GLY A 189 -14.03 -56.53 91.97
C GLY A 189 -14.85 -55.24 92.03
N GLY A 190 -14.23 -54.13 92.44
CA GLY A 190 -14.88 -52.82 92.54
C GLY A 190 -15.16 -52.19 91.18
N CYS A 191 -16.26 -51.48 91.00
CA CYS A 191 -16.54 -50.77 89.75
C CYS A 191 -15.63 -49.54 89.58
N GLY A 192 -15.31 -49.19 88.34
CA GLY A 192 -14.58 -47.96 88.01
C GLY A 192 -15.47 -46.71 88.17
N GLY A 193 -14.85 -45.59 88.53
CA GLY A 193 -15.48 -44.28 88.62
C GLY A 193 -15.75 -43.68 87.23
N SER A 194 -16.79 -42.87 87.10
CA SER A 194 -17.11 -42.22 85.82
C SER A 194 -16.20 -41.01 85.57
N GLY A 195 -15.88 -40.74 84.30
CA GLY A 195 -15.15 -39.54 83.91
C GLY A 195 -16.02 -38.29 83.99
N GLY A 196 -15.41 -37.14 84.28
CA GLY A 196 -16.03 -35.82 84.29
C GLY A 196 -16.35 -35.31 82.88
N ASN A 197 -17.35 -34.45 82.76
CA ASN A 197 -17.71 -33.88 81.47
C ASN A 197 -16.73 -32.79 81.04
N GLY A 198 -16.54 -32.63 79.73
CA GLY A 198 -15.78 -31.52 79.18
C GLY A 198 -16.55 -30.20 79.27
N GLY A 199 -15.81 -29.10 79.40
CA GLY A 199 -16.29 -27.74 79.41
C GLY A 199 -16.88 -27.30 78.08
N ASN A 200 -17.85 -26.39 78.08
CA ASN A 200 -18.33 -25.80 76.83
C ASN A 200 -17.32 -24.78 76.29
N GLY A 201 -17.22 -24.65 74.98
CA GLY A 201 -16.51 -23.55 74.35
C GLY A 201 -17.28 -22.22 74.46
N GLY A 202 -16.55 -21.11 74.52
CA GLY A 202 -17.10 -19.77 74.55
C GLY A 202 -17.60 -19.34 73.18
N CYS A 203 -18.60 -18.45 73.12
CA CYS A 203 -19.07 -17.93 71.83
C CYS A 203 -18.06 -16.93 71.23
N GLY A 204 -18.02 -16.78 69.92
CA GLY A 204 -17.28 -15.69 69.29
C GLY A 204 -17.95 -14.33 69.51
N GLY A 205 -17.18 -13.26 69.42
CA GLY A 205 -17.68 -11.89 69.39
C GLY A 205 -18.24 -11.55 68.01
N ASN A 206 -19.16 -10.59 67.93
CA ASN A 206 -19.68 -10.09 66.66
C ASN A 206 -18.65 -9.16 65.99
N GLY A 207 -18.65 -9.07 64.66
CA GLY A 207 -17.88 -8.05 63.96
C GLY A 207 -18.58 -6.69 64.00
N GLY A 208 -17.80 -5.62 64.00
CA GLY A 208 -18.30 -4.25 63.92
C GLY A 208 -18.79 -3.90 62.50
N ASN A 209 -19.71 -2.96 62.38
CA ASN A 209 -20.22 -2.49 61.09
C ASN A 209 -19.17 -1.67 60.33
N GLY A 210 -19.27 -1.65 59.00
CA GLY A 210 -18.48 -0.75 58.18
C GLY A 210 -19.05 0.67 58.20
N GLY A 211 -18.17 1.66 58.19
CA GLY A 211 -18.53 3.06 58.10
C GLY A 211 -19.16 3.40 56.75
N ARG A 212 -20.11 4.32 56.77
CA ARG A 212 -20.75 4.92 55.59
C ARG A 212 -19.75 5.83 54.86
N GLY A 213 -19.84 5.92 53.54
CA GLY A 213 -19.10 6.92 52.78
C GLY A 213 -19.75 8.30 52.87
N GLY A 214 -18.95 9.36 52.93
CA GLY A 214 -19.44 10.74 52.94
C GLY A 214 -20.07 11.14 51.60
N ASP A 215 -21.02 12.07 51.62
CA ASP A 215 -21.66 12.54 50.38
C ASP A 215 -20.67 13.46 49.60
N GLY A 216 -20.77 13.50 48.27
CA GLY A 216 -20.02 14.43 47.43
C GLY A 216 -20.58 15.86 47.54
N GLY A 217 -19.71 16.85 47.42
CA GLY A 217 -20.08 18.26 47.41
C GLY A 217 -20.80 18.67 46.13
N ASP A 218 -21.76 19.58 46.25
CA ASP A 218 -22.47 20.16 45.11
C ASP A 218 -21.52 20.99 44.22
N ALA A 219 -21.79 21.04 42.93
CA ALA A 219 -21.10 21.94 42.02
C ALA A 219 -21.49 23.41 42.27
N GLY A 220 -20.58 24.33 41.97
CA GLY A 220 -20.86 25.76 41.88
C GLY A 220 -21.50 26.14 40.54
N ALA A 221 -22.46 27.05 40.55
CA ALA A 221 -23.07 27.60 39.34
C ALA A 221 -22.11 28.52 38.58
N GLY A 222 -22.26 28.58 37.26
CA GLY A 222 -21.56 29.56 36.42
C GLY A 222 -22.13 30.97 36.58
N GLY A 223 -21.31 31.98 36.32
CA GLY A 223 -21.68 33.39 36.45
C GLY A 223 -22.38 33.96 35.21
N HIS A 224 -23.01 35.12 35.36
CA HIS A 224 -23.59 35.86 34.23
C HIS A 224 -22.55 36.83 33.68
N ILE A 225 -22.26 36.74 32.38
CA ILE A 225 -21.34 37.64 31.70
C ILE A 225 -22.16 38.57 30.80
N GLN A 226 -22.08 39.88 31.03
CA GLN A 226 -22.62 40.87 30.11
C GLN A 226 -21.48 41.66 29.46
N VAL A 227 -21.45 41.69 28.13
CA VAL A 227 -20.45 42.41 27.35
C VAL A 227 -21.11 43.58 26.64
N ARG A 228 -20.66 44.81 26.93
CA ARG A 228 -21.16 46.05 26.38
C ARG A 228 -20.12 46.68 25.47
N SER A 229 -20.53 47.14 24.29
CA SER A 229 -19.66 47.96 23.43
C SER A 229 -20.45 48.91 22.56
N ALA A 230 -19.90 50.10 22.33
CA ALA A 230 -20.40 51.00 21.29
C ALA A 230 -19.99 50.57 19.89
N ASP A 231 -18.92 49.76 19.76
CA ASP A 231 -18.51 49.15 18.50
C ASP A 231 -18.74 47.64 18.54
N PRO A 232 -19.85 47.14 17.97
CA PRO A 232 -20.16 45.71 18.00
C PRO A 232 -19.09 44.83 17.34
N ARG A 233 -18.19 45.37 16.50
CA ARG A 233 -17.07 44.61 15.92
C ARG A 233 -16.16 44.01 16.98
N LEU A 234 -16.04 44.68 18.14
CA LEU A 234 -15.19 44.24 19.25
C LEU A 234 -15.69 42.94 19.92
N PHE A 235 -16.97 42.57 19.76
CA PHE A 235 -17.47 41.30 20.27
C PHE A 235 -16.81 40.08 19.62
N MET A 236 -16.24 40.21 18.42
CA MET A 236 -15.45 39.13 17.81
C MET A 236 -14.20 38.75 18.60
N LEU A 237 -13.73 39.64 19.48
CA LEU A 237 -12.52 39.45 20.28
C LEU A 237 -12.80 38.70 21.59
N ILE A 238 -14.06 38.60 22.01
CA ILE A 238 -14.46 37.99 23.28
C ILE A 238 -14.94 36.57 23.06
N GLU A 239 -14.40 35.66 23.87
CA GLU A 239 -14.92 34.30 24.05
C GLU A 239 -15.27 34.11 25.53
N PRO A 240 -16.56 33.97 25.88
CA PRO A 240 -16.99 33.74 27.26
C PRO A 240 -16.94 32.26 27.65
N ASP A 241 -16.63 31.97 28.91
CA ASP A 241 -16.83 30.66 29.54
C ASP A 241 -17.58 30.85 30.86
N CYS A 242 -18.88 30.56 30.85
CA CYS A 242 -19.76 30.66 32.01
C CYS A 242 -20.24 29.28 32.48
N ARG A 243 -19.46 28.22 32.28
CA ARG A 243 -19.89 26.87 32.66
C ARG A 243 -20.04 26.70 34.18
N ALA A 244 -20.91 25.79 34.62
CA ALA A 244 -20.94 25.32 36.00
C ALA A 244 -19.70 24.46 36.30
N GLY A 245 -19.39 24.33 37.59
CA GLY A 245 -18.42 23.33 38.05
C GLY A 245 -18.95 21.91 37.92
N GLU A 246 -18.07 20.94 38.07
CA GLU A 246 -18.42 19.52 38.16
C GLU A 246 -18.88 19.16 39.57
N LYS A 247 -19.83 18.23 39.71
CA LYS A 247 -20.26 17.73 41.02
C LYS A 247 -19.23 16.79 41.64
N GLY A 248 -19.09 16.82 42.96
CA GLY A 248 -18.30 15.84 43.70
C GLY A 248 -18.96 14.47 43.72
N ARG A 249 -18.17 13.40 43.72
CA ARG A 249 -18.65 12.02 43.80
C ARG A 249 -18.89 11.62 45.26
N GLY A 250 -19.90 10.80 45.51
CA GLY A 250 -20.11 10.20 46.84
C GLY A 250 -19.00 9.23 47.21
N GLY A 251 -18.57 9.26 48.47
CA GLY A 251 -17.61 8.32 49.02
C GLY A 251 -18.18 6.92 49.15
N HIS A 252 -17.36 5.89 49.03
CA HIS A 252 -17.82 4.51 49.19
C HIS A 252 -17.91 4.12 50.67
N GLY A 253 -19.07 3.64 51.12
CA GLY A 253 -19.16 2.83 52.34
C GLY A 253 -18.28 1.58 52.26
N ARG A 254 -17.86 1.09 53.41
CA ARG A 254 -16.93 -0.04 53.53
C ARG A 254 -17.59 -1.25 54.19
N SER A 255 -16.94 -2.40 54.07
CA SER A 255 -17.49 -3.64 54.60
C SER A 255 -17.52 -3.68 56.13
N GLY A 256 -18.48 -4.41 56.67
CA GLY A 256 -18.46 -4.83 58.07
C GLY A 256 -17.32 -5.81 58.37
N GLY A 257 -16.95 -5.90 59.65
CA GLY A 257 -16.02 -6.89 60.16
C GLY A 257 -16.68 -8.26 60.29
N SER A 258 -15.91 -9.33 60.11
CA SER A 258 -16.40 -10.69 60.31
C SER A 258 -16.70 -10.96 61.79
N GLY A 259 -17.71 -11.78 62.08
CA GLY A 259 -17.88 -12.32 63.42
C GLY A 259 -16.76 -13.29 63.79
N GLY A 260 -16.40 -13.34 65.07
CA GLY A 260 -15.44 -14.28 65.62
C GLY A 260 -16.01 -15.69 65.71
N ILE A 261 -15.15 -16.69 65.63
CA ILE A 261 -15.56 -18.10 65.64
C ILE A 261 -15.81 -18.54 67.09
N GLY A 262 -16.85 -19.33 67.36
CA GLY A 262 -17.05 -19.91 68.69
C GLY A 262 -16.00 -20.97 69.03
N GLY A 263 -15.53 -21.00 70.27
CA GLY A 263 -14.55 -21.96 70.74
C GLY A 263 -15.10 -23.38 70.78
N ALA A 264 -14.22 -24.37 70.66
CA ALA A 264 -14.60 -25.78 70.70
C ALA A 264 -15.01 -26.20 72.12
N GLY A 265 -15.94 -27.14 72.22
CA GLY A 265 -16.22 -27.81 73.50
C GLY A 265 -15.07 -28.74 73.89
N GLY A 266 -14.75 -28.79 75.17
CA GLY A 266 -13.76 -29.70 75.73
C GLY A 266 -14.25 -31.14 75.70
N SER A 267 -13.34 -32.09 75.55
CA SER A 267 -13.70 -33.51 75.55
C SER A 267 -14.09 -34.00 76.95
N GLY A 268 -14.99 -34.96 77.04
CA GLY A 268 -15.28 -35.65 78.30
C GLY A 268 -14.12 -36.54 78.75
N GLY A 269 -13.95 -36.69 80.05
CA GLY A 269 -13.02 -37.62 80.66
C GLY A 269 -13.47 -39.07 80.48
N ARG A 270 -12.52 -39.99 80.37
CA ARG A 270 -12.81 -41.42 80.20
C ARG A 270 -13.28 -42.02 81.53
N GLY A 271 -14.22 -42.96 81.51
CA GLY A 271 -14.53 -43.73 82.71
C GLY A 271 -13.38 -44.65 83.11
N GLY A 272 -13.18 -44.85 84.40
CA GLY A 272 -12.21 -45.80 84.95
C GLY A 272 -12.68 -47.23 84.72
N ARG A 273 -11.76 -48.17 84.57
CA ARG A 273 -12.09 -49.59 84.36
C ARG A 273 -12.53 -50.26 85.65
N GLY A 274 -13.43 -51.23 85.59
CA GLY A 274 -13.82 -52.03 86.74
C GLY A 274 -12.74 -53.05 87.09
N GLY A 275 -12.58 -53.31 88.39
CA GLY A 275 -11.62 -54.26 88.90
C GLY A 275 -12.08 -55.71 88.71
N HIS A 276 -11.14 -56.63 88.53
CA HIS A 276 -11.41 -58.05 88.40
C HIS A 276 -11.81 -58.69 89.73
N GLY A 277 -12.78 -59.61 89.70
CA GLY A 277 -13.15 -60.42 90.85
C GLY A 277 -12.17 -61.57 91.08
N GLY A 278 -12.12 -62.07 92.32
CA GLY A 278 -11.34 -63.26 92.67
C GLY A 278 -11.95 -64.52 92.06
N PRO A 279 -11.30 -65.70 92.10
CA PRO A 279 -11.82 -66.91 91.47
C PRO A 279 -13.23 -67.24 91.99
N GLY A 280 -14.21 -67.26 91.10
CA GLY A 280 -15.64 -67.44 91.45
C GLY A 280 -16.43 -66.16 91.76
N GLY A 281 -15.80 -64.98 91.81
CA GLY A 281 -16.45 -63.66 91.92
C GLY A 281 -16.51 -62.91 90.58
N ALA A 282 -17.48 -62.00 90.42
CA ALA A 282 -17.63 -61.22 89.19
C ALA A 282 -16.67 -60.01 89.14
N SER A 283 -16.23 -59.60 87.94
CA SER A 283 -15.51 -58.32 87.82
C SER A 283 -16.48 -57.15 88.00
N GLY A 284 -15.99 -56.06 88.61
CA GLY A 284 -16.69 -54.79 88.66
C GLY A 284 -16.85 -54.20 87.26
N SER A 285 -17.88 -53.38 87.07
CA SER A 285 -18.13 -52.72 85.78
C SER A 285 -17.22 -51.51 85.60
N ASP A 286 -16.83 -51.22 84.35
CA ASP A 286 -16.19 -49.95 83.99
C ASP A 286 -17.14 -48.78 84.29
N GLY A 287 -16.58 -47.67 84.73
CA GLY A 287 -17.25 -46.39 84.85
C GLY A 287 -17.56 -45.80 83.48
N MET A 288 -18.55 -44.91 83.42
CA MET A 288 -18.96 -44.27 82.17
C MET A 288 -18.02 -43.11 81.85
N SER A 289 -17.67 -42.91 80.58
CA SER A 289 -17.00 -41.68 80.15
C SER A 289 -17.93 -40.48 80.27
N GLY A 290 -17.38 -39.33 80.66
CA GLY A 290 -18.07 -38.05 80.64
C GLY A 290 -18.40 -37.63 79.20
N SER A 291 -19.43 -36.80 79.05
CA SER A 291 -19.80 -36.19 77.78
C SER A 291 -18.85 -35.05 77.42
N SER A 292 -18.58 -34.87 76.13
CA SER A 292 -17.88 -33.66 75.67
C SER A 292 -18.78 -32.43 75.83
N GLY A 293 -18.17 -31.29 76.10
CA GLY A 293 -18.84 -30.00 76.08
C GLY A 293 -19.27 -29.61 74.67
N SER A 294 -20.23 -28.69 74.60
CA SER A 294 -20.70 -28.10 73.34
C SER A 294 -19.74 -27.02 72.84
N CYS A 295 -19.61 -26.89 71.52
CA CYS A 295 -18.90 -25.75 70.93
C CYS A 295 -19.71 -24.46 71.11
N GLY A 296 -19.02 -23.35 71.31
CA GLY A 296 -19.62 -22.02 71.33
C GLY A 296 -20.15 -21.62 69.95
N MET A 297 -21.13 -20.72 69.93
CA MET A 297 -21.65 -20.17 68.67
C MET A 297 -20.69 -19.13 68.10
N SER A 298 -20.57 -19.06 66.77
CA SER A 298 -19.83 -17.96 66.13
C SER A 298 -20.63 -16.66 66.22
N GLY A 299 -19.93 -15.53 66.33
CA GLY A 299 -20.53 -14.20 66.28
C GLY A 299 -21.03 -13.86 64.87
N TYR A 300 -21.93 -12.88 64.79
CA TYR A 300 -22.44 -12.37 63.52
C TYR A 300 -21.42 -11.41 62.89
N ALA A 301 -21.35 -11.38 61.56
CA ALA A 301 -20.63 -10.34 60.84
C ALA A 301 -21.36 -9.00 60.96
N GLY A 302 -20.58 -7.91 61.00
CA GLY A 302 -21.11 -6.55 60.91
C GLY A 302 -21.67 -6.27 59.53
N SER A 303 -22.58 -5.29 59.46
CA SER A 303 -23.17 -4.84 58.20
C SER A 303 -22.22 -3.93 57.43
N ASP A 304 -22.32 -3.94 56.10
CA ASP A 304 -21.58 -3.02 55.23
C ASP A 304 -22.15 -1.60 55.32
N GLY A 305 -21.27 -0.61 55.35
CA GLY A 305 -21.63 0.79 55.28
C GLY A 305 -22.18 1.17 53.90
N SER A 306 -23.15 2.08 53.88
CA SER A 306 -23.74 2.57 52.62
C SER A 306 -22.81 3.54 51.88
N HIS A 307 -22.94 3.64 50.56
CA HIS A 307 -22.25 4.68 49.80
C HIS A 307 -22.87 6.06 50.06
N GLY A 308 -22.03 7.09 50.06
CA GLY A 308 -22.45 8.48 50.01
C GLY A 308 -23.10 8.81 48.68
N ARG A 309 -23.95 9.83 48.67
CA ARG A 309 -24.59 10.34 47.45
C ARG A 309 -23.63 11.25 46.71
N ASP A 310 -23.65 11.22 45.38
CA ASP A 310 -23.02 12.27 44.60
C ASP A 310 -23.63 13.65 44.91
N GLY A 311 -22.82 14.69 44.79
CA GLY A 311 -23.28 16.07 44.82
C GLY A 311 -24.23 16.38 43.66
N ARG A 312 -24.89 17.53 43.73
CA ARG A 312 -25.82 18.01 42.70
C ARG A 312 -25.05 18.78 41.62
N PRO A 313 -25.39 18.58 40.33
CA PRO A 313 -24.90 19.46 39.29
C PRO A 313 -25.52 20.86 39.45
N ALA A 314 -24.77 21.90 39.09
CA ALA A 314 -25.26 23.27 39.06
C ALA A 314 -25.59 23.73 37.63
N SER A 315 -26.35 24.82 37.51
CA SER A 315 -26.67 25.41 36.22
C SER A 315 -25.47 26.17 35.65
N HIS A 316 -25.26 26.05 34.34
CA HIS A 316 -24.40 26.98 33.62
C HIS A 316 -24.91 28.41 33.82
N GLY A 317 -23.98 29.36 33.76
CA GLY A 317 -24.30 30.77 33.70
C GLY A 317 -24.90 31.15 32.34
N SER A 318 -24.99 32.45 32.10
CA SER A 318 -25.50 32.97 30.84
C SER A 318 -24.62 34.10 30.33
N ILE A 319 -24.62 34.30 29.03
CA ILE A 319 -24.03 35.46 28.40
C ILE A 319 -25.09 36.36 27.78
N GLN A 320 -24.87 37.67 27.86
CA GLN A 320 -25.57 38.66 27.06
C GLN A 320 -24.58 39.65 26.44
N TYR A 321 -24.66 39.83 25.13
CA TYR A 321 -24.00 40.93 24.43
C TYR A 321 -24.98 42.12 24.32
N ALA A 322 -24.46 43.33 24.45
CA ALA A 322 -25.25 44.55 24.42
C ALA A 322 -24.53 45.65 23.64
N VAL A 323 -25.13 46.08 22.53
CA VAL A 323 -24.68 47.25 21.78
C VAL A 323 -25.17 48.49 22.52
N ILE A 324 -24.27 49.44 22.80
CA ILE A 324 -24.61 50.69 23.49
C ILE A 324 -24.37 51.90 22.59
N ASP A 325 -25.09 53.00 22.83
CA ASP A 325 -24.78 54.29 22.22
C ASP A 325 -23.62 55.01 22.94
N ILE A 326 -23.23 56.18 22.44
CA ILE A 326 -22.19 57.03 23.05
C ILE A 326 -22.54 57.54 24.46
N SER A 327 -23.83 57.50 24.84
CA SER A 327 -24.32 57.88 26.16
C SER A 327 -24.39 56.68 27.11
N GLY A 328 -24.09 55.47 26.63
CA GLY A 328 -24.16 54.21 27.37
C GLY A 328 -25.53 53.55 27.39
N ASN A 329 -26.52 54.05 26.64
CA ASN A 329 -27.85 53.43 26.55
C ASN A 329 -27.78 52.17 25.67
N ILE A 330 -28.48 51.12 26.09
CA ILE A 330 -28.54 49.86 25.35
C ILE A 330 -29.42 50.05 24.10
N LEU A 331 -28.84 49.82 22.92
CA LEU A 331 -29.52 49.86 21.62
C LEU A 331 -30.04 48.48 21.22
N GLU A 332 -29.27 47.43 21.46
CA GLU A 332 -29.58 46.05 21.08
C GLU A 332 -28.96 45.08 22.08
N THR A 333 -29.62 43.95 22.34
CA THR A 333 -29.06 42.86 23.15
C THR A 333 -29.33 41.50 22.53
N GLY A 334 -28.43 40.56 22.75
CA GLY A 334 -28.57 39.19 22.28
C GLY A 334 -27.82 38.21 23.19
N PRO A 335 -28.29 36.95 23.31
CA PRO A 335 -27.57 35.90 24.03
C PRO A 335 -26.29 35.44 23.32
N ASP A 336 -26.08 35.85 22.07
CA ASP A 336 -24.89 35.57 21.28
C ASP A 336 -24.54 36.78 20.39
N LYS A 337 -23.36 36.77 19.76
CA LYS A 337 -22.94 37.77 18.77
C LYS A 337 -23.62 37.54 17.41
N TYR A 338 -23.33 38.39 16.44
CA TYR A 338 -23.70 38.17 15.04
C TYR A 338 -22.91 36.99 14.46
N HIS A 339 -23.46 36.36 13.42
CA HIS A 339 -22.84 35.20 12.78
C HIS A 339 -23.07 35.25 11.27
N ALA A 340 -22.06 35.69 10.51
CA ALA A 340 -22.14 35.71 9.07
C ALA A 340 -22.07 34.29 8.49
N SER A 341 -22.98 33.98 7.59
CA SER A 341 -23.01 32.71 6.87
C SER A 341 -23.18 32.94 5.39
N VAL A 342 -22.56 32.11 4.56
CA VAL A 342 -22.79 32.13 3.11
C VAL A 342 -23.81 31.03 2.80
N GLY A 343 -24.85 31.35 2.04
CA GLY A 343 -25.86 30.39 1.59
C GLY A 343 -25.52 29.75 0.23
N GLY A 344 -24.67 30.40 -0.56
CA GLY A 344 -24.21 29.91 -1.86
C GLY A 344 -23.80 31.05 -2.79
N TYR A 345 -23.22 30.68 -3.93
CA TYR A 345 -22.78 31.61 -4.97
C TYR A 345 -22.83 30.91 -6.33
N THR A 346 -22.76 31.71 -7.39
CA THR A 346 -22.75 31.24 -8.77
C THR A 346 -21.35 31.40 -9.34
N ILE A 347 -20.84 30.35 -9.98
CA ILE A 347 -19.57 30.38 -10.72
C ILE A 347 -19.92 30.40 -12.21
N THR A 348 -19.29 31.30 -12.95
CA THR A 348 -19.43 31.43 -14.41
C THR A 348 -18.06 31.53 -15.04
N ASP A 349 -17.79 30.75 -16.07
CA ASP A 349 -16.58 30.85 -16.88
C ASP A 349 -16.53 32.17 -17.69
N GLU A 350 -15.34 32.63 -18.07
CA GLU A 350 -15.15 33.95 -18.70
C GLU A 350 -15.82 34.07 -20.08
N ASN A 351 -16.01 32.97 -20.80
CA ASN A 351 -16.53 32.97 -22.17
C ASN A 351 -17.94 32.36 -22.31
N ASN A 352 -18.56 31.96 -21.21
CA ASN A 352 -19.87 31.31 -21.08
C ASN A 352 -20.07 30.08 -22.00
N ASP A 353 -19.03 29.28 -22.20
CA ASP A 353 -19.10 28.02 -22.96
C ASP A 353 -19.36 26.78 -22.07
N GLY A 354 -19.39 26.98 -20.75
CA GLY A 354 -19.63 25.94 -19.75
C GLY A 354 -18.40 25.07 -19.44
N ILE A 355 -17.21 25.48 -19.89
CA ILE A 355 -15.93 24.83 -19.65
C ILE A 355 -15.01 25.79 -18.91
N TYR A 356 -14.46 25.31 -17.80
CA TYR A 356 -13.46 26.04 -17.04
C TYR A 356 -12.07 25.65 -17.56
N GLU A 357 -11.49 26.47 -18.43
CA GLU A 357 -10.20 26.20 -19.06
C GLU A 357 -9.03 26.53 -18.10
N PRO A 358 -7.92 25.77 -18.13
CA PRO A 358 -6.69 26.20 -17.46
C PRO A 358 -6.13 27.49 -18.09
N ASP A 359 -5.53 28.34 -17.25
CA ASP A 359 -5.02 29.68 -17.59
C ASP A 359 -6.11 30.65 -18.08
N SER A 360 -7.37 30.42 -17.70
CA SER A 360 -8.50 31.32 -17.99
C SER A 360 -9.04 31.95 -16.70
N ASN A 361 -9.76 33.07 -16.86
CA ASN A 361 -10.47 33.64 -15.72
C ASN A 361 -11.85 32.99 -15.55
N PHE A 362 -12.39 33.09 -14.35
CA PHE A 362 -13.80 32.83 -14.08
C PHE A 362 -14.30 33.83 -13.05
N PHE A 363 -15.62 33.97 -13.00
CA PHE A 363 -16.27 34.95 -12.15
C PHE A 363 -17.14 34.26 -11.10
N ILE A 364 -17.15 34.82 -9.90
CA ILE A 364 -18.07 34.43 -8.83
C ILE A 364 -19.03 35.59 -8.59
N THR A 365 -20.32 35.30 -8.65
CA THR A 365 -21.39 36.28 -8.52
C THR A 365 -22.51 35.75 -7.65
N ASN A 366 -23.48 36.61 -7.34
CA ASN A 366 -24.69 36.25 -6.60
C ASN A 366 -24.37 35.58 -5.26
N VAL A 367 -23.36 36.06 -4.54
CA VAL A 367 -22.99 35.50 -3.24
C VAL A 367 -24.09 35.85 -2.24
N LYS A 368 -24.89 34.86 -1.88
CA LYS A 368 -25.95 35.00 -0.88
C LYS A 368 -25.33 34.81 0.49
N TRP A 369 -25.54 35.76 1.38
CA TRP A 369 -25.05 35.66 2.75
C TRP A 369 -26.07 36.22 3.73
N ALA A 370 -25.99 35.76 4.97
CA ALA A 370 -26.98 36.05 6.00
C ALA A 370 -26.31 36.18 7.37
N ASN A 371 -26.96 36.93 8.26
CA ASN A 371 -26.57 36.99 9.67
C ASN A 371 -27.50 36.08 10.47
N ASN A 372 -26.99 34.92 10.86
CA ASN A 372 -27.73 33.93 11.65
C ASN A 372 -27.43 34.04 13.15
N GLY A 373 -26.78 35.13 13.58
CA GLY A 373 -26.46 35.38 14.98
C GLY A 373 -27.62 36.03 15.73
N ALA A 374 -27.35 36.50 16.94
CA ALA A 374 -28.38 37.09 17.81
C ALA A 374 -28.30 38.62 17.95
N LEU A 375 -27.40 39.27 17.21
CA LEU A 375 -27.26 40.72 17.11
C LEU A 375 -27.20 41.17 15.66
N THR A 376 -27.49 42.44 15.39
CA THR A 376 -27.24 43.08 14.10
C THR A 376 -25.75 43.04 13.79
N MET A 377 -25.40 42.58 12.59
CA MET A 377 -24.02 42.48 12.15
C MET A 377 -23.51 43.88 11.78
N PRO A 378 -22.35 44.33 12.29
CA PRO A 378 -21.76 45.59 11.87
C PRO A 378 -21.32 45.57 10.41
N SER A 379 -21.28 46.74 9.79
CA SER A 379 -20.59 46.92 8.51
C SER A 379 -19.08 46.72 8.64
N GLY A 380 -18.42 46.38 7.55
CA GLY A 380 -16.95 46.24 7.50
C GLY A 380 -16.46 44.80 7.60
N CYS A 381 -17.37 43.81 7.53
CA CYS A 381 -16.98 42.44 7.22
C CYS A 381 -16.42 42.38 5.80
N ILE A 382 -15.39 41.55 5.58
CA ILE A 382 -14.74 41.37 4.29
C ILE A 382 -15.14 40.00 3.77
N LEU A 383 -15.86 39.95 2.66
CA LEU A 383 -16.11 38.74 1.88
C LEU A 383 -15.00 38.59 0.84
N SER A 384 -14.41 37.40 0.77
CA SER A 384 -13.32 37.08 -0.15
C SER A 384 -13.31 35.61 -0.55
N PHE A 385 -12.53 35.28 -1.58
CA PHE A 385 -12.24 33.92 -2.01
C PHE A 385 -10.72 33.73 -2.03
N PRO A 386 -10.10 33.13 -1.01
CA PRO A 386 -8.66 33.01 -0.95
C PRO A 386 -8.10 32.14 -2.08
N SER A 387 -6.89 32.48 -2.54
CA SER A 387 -6.15 31.67 -3.51
C SER A 387 -5.93 30.24 -3.01
N THR A 388 -5.92 29.29 -3.94
CA THR A 388 -5.67 27.87 -3.68
C THR A 388 -4.49 27.38 -4.53
N LYS A 389 -4.22 26.07 -4.54
CA LYS A 389 -3.19 25.49 -5.41
C LYS A 389 -3.48 25.68 -6.91
N TYR A 390 -4.75 25.79 -7.29
CA TYR A 390 -5.20 25.81 -8.69
C TYR A 390 -5.92 27.12 -9.06
N ILE A 391 -6.05 28.03 -8.10
CA ILE A 391 -6.78 29.26 -8.27
C ILE A 391 -5.92 30.37 -7.70
N THR A 392 -5.54 31.31 -8.55
CA THR A 392 -4.96 32.58 -8.12
C THR A 392 -6.08 33.61 -8.05
N ASN A 393 -6.32 34.16 -6.87
CA ASN A 393 -7.17 35.33 -6.67
C ASN A 393 -6.33 36.56 -6.30
N ASP A 394 -6.79 37.73 -6.71
CA ASP A 394 -6.22 38.99 -6.25
C ASP A 394 -6.59 39.21 -4.78
N ALA A 395 -5.61 39.48 -3.93
CA ALA A 395 -5.82 39.72 -2.51
C ALA A 395 -6.63 41.00 -2.25
N GLU A 396 -6.66 41.93 -3.21
CA GLU A 396 -7.46 43.15 -3.16
C GLU A 396 -8.89 42.95 -3.69
N ASP A 397 -9.18 41.83 -4.36
CA ASP A 397 -10.52 41.52 -4.88
C ASP A 397 -11.44 40.99 -3.77
N VAL A 398 -11.87 41.92 -2.93
CA VAL A 398 -12.70 41.68 -1.75
C VAL A 398 -13.93 42.59 -1.75
N SER A 399 -15.03 42.10 -1.17
CA SER A 399 -16.25 42.89 -0.97
C SER A 399 -16.38 43.30 0.49
N VAL A 400 -16.54 44.61 0.75
CA VAL A 400 -16.82 45.15 2.08
C VAL A 400 -18.32 45.13 2.32
N LEU A 401 -18.77 44.22 3.19
CA LEU A 401 -20.18 43.97 3.42
C LEU A 401 -20.81 45.08 4.30
N PRO A 402 -22.05 45.49 3.98
CA PRO A 402 -22.83 46.38 4.82
C PRO A 402 -23.27 45.69 6.13
N GLY A 403 -23.73 46.48 7.10
CA GLY A 403 -24.38 45.93 8.28
C GLY A 403 -25.76 45.37 7.94
N ILE A 404 -26.16 44.28 8.60
CA ILE A 404 -27.45 43.62 8.36
C ILE A 404 -28.11 43.14 9.65
N HIS A 405 -29.43 43.17 9.68
CA HIS A 405 -30.21 42.71 10.83
C HIS A 405 -30.18 41.19 10.99
N ILE A 406 -30.63 40.74 12.17
CA ILE A 406 -30.77 39.31 12.50
C ILE A 406 -31.67 38.62 11.46
N ASN A 407 -31.23 37.46 10.96
CA ASN A 407 -31.89 36.64 9.94
C ASN A 407 -32.13 37.32 8.58
N GLN A 408 -31.56 38.51 8.35
CA GLN A 408 -31.62 39.14 7.04
C GLN A 408 -30.66 38.41 6.07
N VAL A 409 -31.09 38.24 4.83
CA VAL A 409 -30.30 37.67 3.74
C VAL A 409 -30.05 38.75 2.70
N LEU A 410 -28.80 38.95 2.29
CA LEU A 410 -28.42 39.82 1.19
C LEU A 410 -27.73 39.03 0.08
N VAL A 411 -27.77 39.60 -1.12
CA VAL A 411 -26.97 39.16 -2.28
C VAL A 411 -25.91 40.21 -2.51
N ASP A 412 -24.65 39.81 -2.41
CA ASP A 412 -23.54 40.68 -2.74
C ASP A 412 -23.51 40.94 -4.25
N SER A 413 -23.40 42.22 -4.63
CA SER A 413 -23.35 42.64 -6.02
C SER A 413 -21.93 42.63 -6.59
N HIS A 414 -20.91 42.44 -5.76
CA HIS A 414 -19.53 42.35 -6.19
C HIS A 414 -19.31 41.11 -7.07
N GLN A 415 -18.56 41.28 -8.15
CA GLN A 415 -18.15 40.19 -9.03
C GLN A 415 -16.69 39.90 -8.76
N PHE A 416 -16.41 38.75 -8.14
CA PHE A 416 -15.05 38.32 -7.88
C PHE A 416 -14.46 37.70 -9.14
N LYS A 417 -13.26 38.12 -9.54
CA LYS A 417 -12.52 37.60 -10.69
C LYS A 417 -11.39 36.71 -10.19
N CYS A 418 -11.50 35.42 -10.48
CA CYS A 418 -10.48 34.44 -10.15
C CYS A 418 -9.79 33.93 -11.41
N HIS A 419 -8.51 33.54 -11.28
CA HIS A 419 -7.73 32.94 -12.35
C HIS A 419 -7.49 31.47 -12.08
N LEU A 420 -7.71 30.59 -13.07
CA LEU A 420 -7.38 29.17 -12.98
C LEU A 420 -5.95 28.96 -13.42
N ASP A 421 -5.09 28.50 -12.51
CA ASP A 421 -3.70 28.24 -12.86
C ASP A 421 -3.59 27.05 -13.83
N GLY A 422 -2.69 27.17 -14.80
CA GLY A 422 -2.39 26.14 -15.77
C GLY A 422 -1.97 24.80 -15.15
N PRO A 423 -2.10 23.69 -15.91
CA PRO A 423 -1.67 22.40 -15.44
C PRO A 423 -0.16 22.39 -15.19
N HIS A 424 0.26 21.93 -14.00
CA HIS A 424 1.70 21.72 -13.73
C HIS A 424 2.33 20.65 -14.64
N SER A 425 1.52 19.77 -15.25
CA SER A 425 1.99 18.71 -16.15
C SER A 425 0.97 18.43 -17.25
N LEU A 426 1.46 18.23 -18.47
CA LEU A 426 0.66 17.79 -19.62
C LEU A 426 -0.01 16.44 -19.36
N SER A 427 -1.24 16.27 -19.83
CA SER A 427 -1.91 14.97 -19.77
C SER A 427 -1.44 14.09 -20.91
N ILE A 428 -0.89 12.92 -20.55
CA ILE A 428 -0.41 11.91 -21.49
C ILE A 428 -1.44 10.79 -21.58
N ASN A 429 -1.85 10.44 -22.80
CA ASN A 429 -2.78 9.36 -23.13
C ASN A 429 -4.18 9.50 -22.51
N ARG A 430 -4.57 10.73 -22.13
CA ARG A 430 -5.90 11.04 -21.59
C ARG A 430 -6.19 12.54 -21.67
N PRO A 431 -7.47 12.94 -21.72
CA PRO A 431 -7.84 14.34 -21.59
C PRO A 431 -7.44 14.92 -20.24
N TYR A 432 -7.04 16.20 -20.22
CA TYR A 432 -6.81 16.92 -18.97
C TYR A 432 -8.14 17.18 -18.25
N LYS A 433 -8.21 16.75 -16.99
CA LYS A 433 -9.36 16.96 -16.12
C LYS A 433 -8.91 17.05 -14.67
N GLN A 434 -9.10 18.21 -14.06
CA GLN A 434 -8.70 18.47 -12.67
C GLN A 434 -9.91 19.00 -11.89
N PRO A 435 -10.35 18.31 -10.82
CA PRO A 435 -11.34 18.89 -9.91
C PRO A 435 -10.73 20.09 -9.18
N VAL A 436 -11.43 21.21 -9.20
CA VAL A 436 -11.05 22.46 -8.54
C VAL A 436 -12.12 22.77 -7.49
N LYS A 437 -11.68 23.16 -6.29
CA LYS A 437 -12.53 23.54 -5.17
C LYS A 437 -12.24 24.98 -4.79
N ILE A 438 -13.28 25.80 -4.75
CA ILE A 438 -13.22 27.17 -4.26
C ILE A 438 -14.06 27.30 -2.98
N THR A 439 -13.65 28.14 -2.04
CA THR A 439 -14.32 28.32 -0.76
C THR A 439 -14.47 29.81 -0.46
N SER A 440 -15.67 30.21 -0.07
CA SER A 440 -15.97 31.57 0.38
C SER A 440 -15.44 31.80 1.80
N GLU A 441 -15.08 33.03 2.12
CA GLU A 441 -14.69 33.44 3.47
C GLU A 441 -15.26 34.82 3.80
N ILE A 442 -15.99 34.94 4.92
CA ILE A 442 -16.34 36.23 5.50
C ILE A 442 -15.49 36.41 6.75
N ARG A 443 -14.78 37.52 6.83
CA ARG A 443 -13.92 37.88 7.96
C ARG A 443 -14.38 39.20 8.58
N LEU A 444 -14.30 39.29 9.90
CA LEU A 444 -14.40 40.56 10.61
C LEU A 444 -13.23 40.67 11.58
N LEU A 445 -12.45 41.76 11.48
CA LEU A 445 -11.21 41.92 12.24
C LEU A 445 -10.24 40.73 12.02
N ASN A 446 -10.07 40.32 10.76
CA ASN A 446 -9.30 39.14 10.33
C ASN A 446 -9.81 37.78 10.84
N ARG A 447 -10.87 37.74 11.65
CA ARG A 447 -11.46 36.51 12.19
C ARG A 447 -12.52 35.96 11.27
N LEU A 448 -12.40 34.69 10.95
CA LEU A 448 -13.28 33.97 10.06
C LEU A 448 -14.58 33.57 10.77
N PHE A 449 -15.72 33.79 10.14
CA PHE A 449 -16.98 33.19 10.60
C PHE A 449 -17.07 31.75 10.12
N SER A 450 -17.32 30.80 11.02
CA SER A 450 -17.39 29.37 10.65
C SER A 450 -18.50 29.06 9.65
N GLY A 451 -19.65 29.75 9.73
CA GLY A 451 -20.74 29.62 8.75
C GLY A 451 -20.45 30.23 7.38
N SER A 452 -19.36 30.98 7.23
CA SER A 452 -19.02 31.63 5.95
C SER A 452 -18.27 30.74 4.97
N GLN A 453 -17.78 29.58 5.42
CA GLN A 453 -16.99 28.67 4.60
C GLN A 453 -17.86 27.74 3.75
N VAL A 454 -18.46 28.29 2.68
CA VAL A 454 -19.15 27.47 1.68
C VAL A 454 -18.23 27.18 0.51
N SER A 455 -18.10 25.90 0.19
CA SER A 455 -17.29 25.44 -0.95
C SER A 455 -18.15 24.98 -2.11
N ALA A 456 -17.66 25.25 -3.32
CA ALA A 456 -18.18 24.72 -4.57
C ALA A 456 -17.03 24.04 -5.33
N SER A 457 -17.37 22.98 -6.07
CA SER A 457 -16.41 22.23 -6.87
C SER A 457 -16.84 22.19 -8.33
N PHE A 458 -15.89 22.36 -9.23
CA PHE A 458 -16.09 22.23 -10.67
C PHE A 458 -14.88 21.54 -11.31
N SER A 459 -14.98 21.22 -12.60
CA SER A 459 -13.93 20.52 -13.33
C SER A 459 -13.19 21.49 -14.25
N CYS A 460 -11.91 21.71 -13.99
CA CYS A 460 -11.01 22.39 -14.91
C CYS A 460 -10.58 21.42 -16.01
N GLN A 461 -10.85 21.74 -17.26
CA GLN A 461 -10.60 20.89 -18.43
C GLN A 461 -10.57 21.72 -19.72
N TYR A 462 -9.98 21.19 -20.78
CA TYR A 462 -10.02 21.83 -22.10
C TYR A 462 -11.31 21.47 -22.87
N PRO A 463 -11.80 22.36 -23.75
CA PRO A 463 -13.06 22.19 -24.48
C PRO A 463 -12.98 21.14 -25.61
N ILE A 464 -11.76 20.86 -26.10
CA ILE A 464 -11.49 19.86 -27.15
C ILE A 464 -10.66 18.74 -26.54
N GLN A 465 -11.05 17.50 -26.84
CA GLN A 465 -10.42 16.29 -26.29
C GLN A 465 -10.22 15.23 -27.37
N ILE A 466 -9.11 14.49 -27.31
CA ILE A 466 -8.95 13.26 -28.10
C ILE A 466 -9.72 12.14 -27.39
N THR A 467 -10.81 11.67 -27.99
CA THR A 467 -11.67 10.66 -27.37
C THR A 467 -11.40 9.24 -27.85
N LYS A 468 -10.89 9.09 -29.08
CA LYS A 468 -10.53 7.78 -29.65
C LYS A 468 -9.41 7.93 -30.66
N ILE A 469 -8.41 7.05 -30.56
CA ILE A 469 -7.40 6.83 -31.59
C ILE A 469 -7.57 5.39 -32.07
N ASP A 470 -7.93 5.22 -33.33
CA ASP A 470 -8.01 3.93 -34.00
C ASP A 470 -6.76 3.78 -34.87
N ILE A 471 -5.83 2.94 -34.43
CA ILE A 471 -4.59 2.63 -35.13
C ILE A 471 -4.28 1.14 -35.00
N PRO A 472 -3.77 0.47 -36.04
CA PRO A 472 -3.25 -0.87 -35.87
C PRO A 472 -2.07 -0.88 -34.90
N THR A 473 -2.04 -1.90 -34.05
CA THR A 473 -0.97 -2.13 -33.10
C THR A 473 0.25 -2.79 -33.74
N PHE A 474 0.13 -3.27 -34.98
CA PHE A 474 1.18 -3.94 -35.74
C PHE A 474 1.16 -3.54 -37.22
N LEU A 475 2.34 -3.49 -37.83
CA LEU A 475 2.50 -3.29 -39.28
C LEU A 475 3.68 -4.12 -39.79
N GLY A 476 3.55 -4.68 -41.00
CA GLY A 476 4.66 -5.26 -41.75
C GLY A 476 5.34 -4.25 -42.68
N PRO A 477 6.60 -4.50 -43.08
CA PRO A 477 7.30 -3.63 -44.01
C PRO A 477 6.54 -3.45 -45.33
N ASN A 478 6.49 -2.20 -45.81
CA ASN A 478 5.71 -1.73 -46.96
C ASN A 478 4.19 -1.76 -46.79
N GLU A 479 3.67 -2.07 -45.60
CA GLU A 479 2.22 -2.07 -45.37
C GLU A 479 1.69 -0.70 -45.01
N ARG A 480 0.44 -0.48 -45.40
CA ARG A 480 -0.30 0.75 -45.14
C ARG A 480 -1.33 0.52 -44.05
N ALA A 481 -1.50 1.53 -43.22
CA ALA A 481 -2.52 1.61 -42.19
C ALA A 481 -3.27 2.93 -42.32
N THR A 482 -4.58 2.90 -42.05
CA THR A 482 -5.35 4.13 -41.83
C THR A 482 -5.43 4.41 -40.34
N VAL A 483 -4.99 5.59 -39.92
CA VAL A 483 -5.15 6.08 -38.56
C VAL A 483 -6.37 6.99 -38.50
N THR A 484 -7.29 6.70 -37.58
CA THR A 484 -8.45 7.56 -37.32
C THR A 484 -8.35 8.18 -35.95
N VAL A 485 -8.25 9.51 -35.88
CA VAL A 485 -8.26 10.25 -34.62
C VAL A 485 -9.58 10.98 -34.47
N SER A 486 -10.22 10.82 -33.32
CA SER A 486 -11.52 11.40 -33.01
C SER A 486 -11.36 12.50 -31.97
N PHE A 487 -11.77 13.71 -32.33
CA PHE A 487 -11.75 14.90 -31.47
C PHE A 487 -13.18 15.23 -31.09
N THR A 488 -13.47 15.39 -29.81
CA THR A 488 -14.79 15.76 -29.33
C THR A 488 -14.75 17.14 -28.72
N ASN A 489 -15.67 18.00 -29.17
CA ASN A 489 -15.93 19.29 -28.54
C ASN A 489 -16.96 19.11 -27.43
N ILE A 490 -16.55 19.33 -26.19
CA ILE A 490 -17.40 19.19 -25.01
C ILE A 490 -17.97 20.52 -24.52
N SER A 491 -17.67 21.64 -25.18
CA SER A 491 -18.17 22.96 -24.81
C SER A 491 -19.55 23.26 -25.44
N GLY A 492 -20.11 24.41 -25.10
CA GLY A 492 -21.28 25.02 -25.74
C GLY A 492 -20.97 25.86 -26.98
N ARG A 493 -19.69 26.05 -27.35
CA ARG A 493 -19.27 26.89 -28.49
C ARG A 493 -18.59 26.07 -29.58
N SER A 494 -18.59 26.57 -30.80
CA SER A 494 -17.88 25.94 -31.92
C SER A 494 -16.38 26.25 -31.89
N TYR A 495 -15.57 25.32 -32.37
CA TYR A 495 -14.11 25.47 -32.53
C TYR A 495 -13.67 25.04 -33.93
N GLY A 496 -12.46 25.41 -34.36
CA GLY A 496 -11.95 25.16 -35.71
C GLY A 496 -12.06 26.40 -36.61
N ALA A 497 -12.20 26.23 -37.93
CA ALA A 497 -12.27 27.36 -38.85
C ALA A 497 -13.72 27.76 -39.19
N CYS A 498 -14.39 28.43 -38.25
CA CYS A 498 -15.63 29.17 -38.51
C CYS A 498 -15.48 30.63 -38.02
N SER A 499 -16.33 31.54 -38.52
CA SER A 499 -16.30 32.96 -38.14
C SER A 499 -16.51 33.18 -36.64
N ASP A 500 -17.24 32.27 -36.00
CA ASP A 500 -17.68 32.37 -34.61
C ASP A 500 -16.85 31.43 -33.70
N SER A 501 -15.73 30.91 -34.22
CA SER A 501 -14.88 29.94 -33.54
C SER A 501 -14.25 30.53 -32.28
N ALA A 502 -14.30 29.76 -31.18
CA ALA A 502 -13.64 30.10 -29.93
C ALA A 502 -12.11 29.81 -29.94
N GLY A 503 -11.57 29.27 -31.04
CA GLY A 503 -10.14 29.05 -31.22
C GLY A 503 -9.78 28.07 -32.34
N SER A 504 -8.57 28.21 -32.87
CA SER A 504 -7.99 27.24 -33.80
C SER A 504 -7.62 25.94 -33.09
N ILE A 505 -7.83 24.82 -33.78
CA ILE A 505 -7.40 23.49 -33.33
C ILE A 505 -6.34 23.00 -34.31
N GLU A 506 -5.22 22.55 -33.75
CA GLU A 506 -4.10 22.04 -34.53
C GLU A 506 -3.64 20.71 -33.95
N CYS A 507 -3.14 19.83 -34.81
CA CYS A 507 -2.62 18.52 -34.42
C CYS A 507 -1.24 18.36 -35.04
N ILE A 508 -0.28 18.00 -34.20
CA ILE A 508 1.09 17.69 -34.61
C ILE A 508 1.29 16.20 -34.46
N PHE A 509 1.67 15.54 -35.55
CA PHE A 509 2.01 14.14 -35.59
C PHE A 509 3.52 14.00 -35.60
N SER A 510 4.06 13.12 -34.76
CA SER A 510 5.48 12.78 -34.74
C SER A 510 5.64 11.29 -34.69
N THR A 511 6.31 10.70 -35.67
CA THR A 511 6.48 9.26 -35.83
C THR A 511 7.95 8.90 -35.85
N HIS A 512 8.26 7.62 -35.67
CA HIS A 512 9.58 7.07 -35.97
C HIS A 512 9.93 7.28 -37.46
N CYS A 513 11.21 7.45 -37.80
CA CYS A 513 11.65 7.74 -39.19
C CYS A 513 11.23 6.67 -40.22
N LEU A 514 11.11 5.41 -39.80
CA LEU A 514 10.65 4.28 -40.63
C LEU A 514 9.13 4.26 -40.83
N LEU A 515 8.38 5.10 -40.12
CA LEU A 515 6.94 5.14 -40.15
C LEU A 515 6.52 6.46 -40.81
N LYS A 516 6.23 6.41 -42.11
CA LYS A 516 5.93 7.60 -42.91
C LYS A 516 4.45 7.87 -42.97
N ILE A 517 4.06 9.11 -42.71
CA ILE A 517 2.72 9.61 -42.99
C ILE A 517 2.67 9.84 -44.51
N LEU A 518 1.77 9.14 -45.21
CA LEU A 518 1.57 9.34 -46.64
C LEU A 518 0.77 10.62 -46.87
N PRO A 519 0.93 11.36 -47.98
CA PRO A 519 0.08 12.51 -48.28
C PRO A 519 -1.38 12.10 -48.49
N ALA A 520 -2.31 12.98 -48.14
CA ALA A 520 -3.73 12.67 -48.24
C ALA A 520 -4.18 12.49 -49.69
N ASN A 521 -4.90 11.39 -49.96
CA ASN A 521 -5.63 11.20 -51.20
C ASN A 521 -7.10 11.63 -50.98
N GLY A 522 -7.42 12.92 -50.89
CA GLY A 522 -8.82 13.38 -50.77
C GLY A 522 -9.07 14.67 -49.97
N GLU A 523 -10.23 14.74 -49.31
CA GLU A 523 -10.85 15.92 -48.64
C GLU A 523 -10.04 16.55 -47.48
N TYR A 524 -8.98 15.88 -46.99
CA TYR A 524 -8.22 16.32 -45.82
C TYR A 524 -6.83 16.82 -46.23
N PHE A 525 -6.49 18.07 -45.95
CA PHE A 525 -5.16 18.63 -46.22
C PHE A 525 -4.31 18.66 -44.94
N TYR A 526 -3.35 17.73 -44.78
CA TYR A 526 -2.22 17.92 -43.84
C TYR A 526 -0.96 18.28 -44.61
N GLU A 527 -0.11 19.06 -43.96
CA GLU A 527 1.21 19.43 -44.45
C GLU A 527 2.25 18.51 -43.80
N ILE A 528 2.94 17.71 -44.61
CA ILE A 528 4.08 16.92 -44.16
C ILE A 528 5.30 17.85 -44.22
N LYS A 529 5.84 18.24 -43.06
CA LYS A 529 7.00 19.16 -43.02
C LYS A 529 8.32 18.41 -43.20
N SER A 530 8.40 17.18 -42.71
CA SER A 530 9.59 16.32 -42.84
C SER A 530 9.23 14.84 -42.66
N ASP A 531 10.17 13.95 -42.97
CA ASP A 531 10.03 12.51 -42.68
C ASP A 531 9.71 12.30 -41.19
N GLY A 532 8.52 11.74 -40.96
CA GLY A 532 8.00 11.44 -39.64
C GLY A 532 7.43 12.62 -38.84
N TYR A 533 7.21 13.78 -39.48
CA TYR A 533 6.53 14.91 -38.86
C TYR A 533 5.41 15.44 -39.76
N GLY A 534 4.18 15.34 -39.26
CA GLY A 534 2.98 15.83 -39.92
C GLY A 534 2.33 16.96 -39.13
N TYR A 535 1.78 17.93 -39.83
CA TYR A 535 1.02 19.03 -39.24
C TYR A 535 -0.37 19.08 -39.88
N TYR A 536 -1.42 19.09 -39.06
CA TYR A 536 -2.80 19.22 -39.52
C TYR A 536 -3.51 20.33 -38.77
N LYS A 537 -3.98 21.32 -39.52
CA LYS A 537 -4.86 22.37 -39.03
C LYS A 537 -6.30 21.98 -39.32
N ILE A 538 -7.14 21.93 -38.29
CA ILE A 538 -8.56 21.60 -38.49
C ILE A 538 -9.27 22.82 -39.08
N ASN A 539 -9.39 22.85 -40.41
CA ASN A 539 -10.05 23.91 -41.17
C ASN A 539 -11.58 23.75 -41.24
N GLU A 540 -12.16 22.87 -40.44
CA GLU A 540 -13.59 22.65 -40.36
C GLU A 540 -14.11 22.98 -38.97
N GLU A 541 -15.38 23.35 -38.89
CA GLU A 541 -16.05 23.59 -37.63
C GLU A 541 -16.31 22.25 -36.89
N ILE A 542 -15.90 22.20 -35.62
CA ILE A 542 -16.37 21.19 -34.66
C ILE A 542 -17.48 21.84 -33.82
N ALA A 543 -18.72 21.66 -34.26
CA ALA A 543 -19.90 22.20 -33.59
C ALA A 543 -20.01 21.71 -32.12
N PRO A 544 -20.76 22.40 -31.25
CA PRO A 544 -20.89 22.06 -29.84
C PRO A 544 -21.36 20.61 -29.65
N ARG A 545 -20.74 19.89 -28.73
CA ARG A 545 -21.08 18.48 -28.41
C ARG A 545 -20.96 17.51 -29.59
N LYS A 546 -20.20 17.86 -30.64
CA LYS A 546 -19.94 16.99 -31.79
C LYS A 546 -18.52 16.42 -31.75
N THR A 547 -18.36 15.29 -32.44
CA THR A 547 -17.09 14.61 -32.66
C THR A 547 -16.71 14.75 -34.12
N LYS A 548 -15.46 15.14 -34.38
CA LYS A 548 -14.85 15.16 -35.71
C LYS A 548 -13.82 14.04 -35.79
N HIS A 549 -13.82 13.33 -36.91
CA HIS A 549 -12.85 12.29 -37.21
C HIS A 549 -11.87 12.79 -38.27
N ILE A 550 -10.58 12.59 -38.02
CA ILE A 550 -9.51 12.82 -38.99
C ILE A 550 -8.94 11.46 -39.37
N LYS A 551 -8.81 11.21 -40.67
CA LYS A 551 -8.21 9.99 -41.21
C LYS A 551 -6.98 10.33 -42.02
N PHE A 552 -5.89 9.62 -41.79
CA PHE A 552 -4.69 9.70 -42.62
C PHE A 552 -4.05 8.33 -42.78
N GLU A 553 -3.31 8.15 -43.87
CA GLU A 553 -2.61 6.90 -44.15
C GLU A 553 -1.17 6.98 -43.67
N MET A 554 -0.69 5.86 -43.14
CA MET A 554 0.70 5.67 -42.75
C MET A 554 1.24 4.44 -43.46
N ILE A 555 2.50 4.48 -43.87
CA ILE A 555 3.23 3.34 -44.42
C ILE A 555 4.43 3.05 -43.54
N LEU A 556 4.66 1.76 -43.27
CA LEU A 556 5.90 1.30 -42.69
C LEU A 556 6.91 1.08 -43.83
N GLU A 557 8.07 1.74 -43.79
CA GLU A 557 9.06 1.61 -44.86
C GLU A 557 9.62 0.20 -44.98
N GLY A 558 10.06 -0.16 -46.20
CA GLY A 558 10.71 -1.44 -46.47
C GLY A 558 11.94 -1.70 -45.59
N ASP A 559 12.69 -0.66 -45.21
CA ASP A 559 13.86 -0.78 -44.34
C ASP A 559 13.52 -1.24 -42.91
N ALA A 560 12.24 -1.22 -42.52
CA ALA A 560 11.77 -1.77 -41.26
C ALA A 560 11.94 -3.30 -41.15
N VAL A 561 12.31 -4.01 -42.23
CA VAL A 561 12.76 -5.41 -42.17
C VAL A 561 13.89 -5.62 -41.15
N HIS A 562 14.70 -4.59 -40.90
CA HIS A 562 15.76 -4.63 -39.89
C HIS A 562 15.26 -4.28 -38.50
N GLN A 563 13.96 -4.09 -38.26
CA GLN A 563 13.36 -3.68 -36.98
C GLN A 563 12.23 -4.63 -36.54
N TYR A 564 12.17 -5.87 -37.02
CA TYR A 564 11.15 -6.82 -36.58
C TYR A 564 11.10 -6.97 -35.06
N TYR A 565 9.87 -6.97 -34.54
CA TYR A 565 9.46 -7.00 -33.14
C TYR A 565 9.90 -5.80 -32.30
N GLU A 566 10.43 -4.74 -32.91
CA GLU A 566 10.56 -3.44 -32.26
C GLU A 566 9.25 -2.68 -32.21
N HIS A 567 9.15 -1.80 -31.21
CA HIS A 567 8.02 -0.88 -31.05
C HIS A 567 8.41 0.50 -31.58
N LEU A 568 7.86 0.86 -32.73
CA LEU A 568 8.04 2.19 -33.30
C LEU A 568 7.06 3.14 -32.64
N PHE A 569 7.59 4.18 -31.99
CA PHE A 569 6.78 5.19 -31.35
C PHE A 569 6.09 6.08 -32.39
N TRP A 570 4.91 6.54 -32.04
CA TRP A 570 4.30 7.70 -32.64
C TRP A 570 3.51 8.49 -31.60
N ASN A 571 3.42 9.79 -31.84
CA ASN A 571 2.79 10.74 -30.95
C ASN A 571 1.83 11.62 -31.73
N ILE A 572 0.75 12.01 -31.08
CA ILE A 572 -0.10 13.11 -31.50
C ILE A 572 -0.18 14.13 -30.35
N ASP A 573 0.19 15.35 -30.68
CA ASP A 573 0.13 16.51 -29.82
C ASP A 573 -1.08 17.35 -30.30
N LEU A 574 -2.08 17.53 -29.43
CA LEU A 574 -3.27 18.36 -29.70
C LEU A 574 -3.03 19.76 -29.16
N LEU A 575 -3.12 20.75 -30.03
CA LEU A 575 -2.96 22.16 -29.71
C LEU A 575 -4.30 22.89 -29.85
N LEU A 576 -4.57 23.76 -28.89
CA LEU A 576 -5.70 24.68 -28.89
C LEU A 576 -5.14 26.10 -28.70
N ARG A 577 -5.42 27.00 -29.65
CA ARG A 577 -4.86 28.38 -29.63
C ARG A 577 -3.33 28.37 -29.46
N ASP A 578 -2.64 27.55 -30.25
CA ASP A 578 -1.19 27.34 -30.25
C ASP A 578 -0.59 26.77 -28.95
N LYS A 579 -1.43 26.37 -27.98
CA LYS A 579 -1.02 25.77 -26.73
C LYS A 579 -1.23 24.26 -26.75
N LEU A 580 -0.22 23.50 -26.35
CA LEU A 580 -0.32 22.04 -26.19
C LEU A 580 -1.25 21.70 -25.01
N ILE A 581 -2.38 21.07 -25.30
CA ILE A 581 -3.40 20.75 -24.29
C ILE A 581 -3.48 19.26 -23.94
N GLU A 582 -3.12 18.39 -24.89
CA GLU A 582 -3.20 16.94 -24.73
C GLU A 582 -2.13 16.26 -25.61
N LYS A 583 -1.53 15.19 -25.09
CA LYS A 583 -0.53 14.39 -25.82
C LYS A 583 -0.89 12.92 -25.74
N HIS A 584 -0.91 12.23 -26.88
CA HIS A 584 -1.01 10.78 -26.92
C HIS A 584 0.24 10.18 -27.53
N SER A 585 0.81 9.20 -26.85
CA SER A 585 1.93 8.38 -27.28
C SER A 585 1.48 6.93 -27.38
N ASN A 586 1.69 6.36 -28.55
CA ASN A 586 1.31 5.01 -28.91
C ASN A 586 2.48 4.35 -29.65
N ASN A 587 2.46 3.03 -29.74
CA ASN A 587 3.52 2.26 -30.40
C ASN A 587 2.92 1.32 -31.44
N ILE A 588 3.64 1.13 -32.55
CA ILE A 588 3.34 0.12 -33.55
C ILE A 588 4.45 -0.93 -33.52
N ARG A 589 4.09 -2.19 -33.31
CA ARG A 589 5.03 -3.31 -33.35
C ARG A 589 5.31 -3.69 -34.81
N VAL A 590 6.58 -3.73 -35.20
CA VAL A 590 6.97 -4.17 -36.55
C VAL A 590 6.88 -5.69 -36.62
N VAL A 591 6.09 -6.25 -37.52
CA VAL A 591 5.88 -7.71 -37.58
C VAL A 591 6.15 -8.22 -39.00
N PRO A 592 6.91 -9.32 -39.18
CA PRO A 592 7.10 -9.91 -40.50
C PRO A 592 5.78 -10.22 -41.20
N THR A 593 5.75 -10.01 -42.52
CA THR A 593 4.59 -10.34 -43.34
C THR A 593 4.66 -11.79 -43.80
N PHE A 594 3.63 -12.57 -43.45
CA PHE A 594 3.50 -13.96 -43.87
C PHE A 594 3.11 -14.02 -45.35
N GLN A 595 3.79 -14.87 -46.13
CA GLN A 595 3.59 -15.02 -47.56
C GLN A 595 3.05 -16.44 -47.86
N PRO A 596 1.73 -16.60 -48.06
CA PRO A 596 1.10 -17.92 -48.19
C PRO A 596 1.56 -18.73 -49.43
N ASN A 597 2.17 -18.06 -50.41
CA ASN A 597 2.61 -18.70 -51.65
C ASN A 597 4.03 -19.26 -51.58
N ILE A 598 4.75 -19.05 -50.48
CA ILE A 598 6.12 -19.53 -50.31
C ILE A 598 6.10 -20.76 -49.41
N ARG A 599 6.64 -21.87 -49.93
CA ARG A 599 6.90 -23.05 -49.10
C ARG A 599 8.20 -22.82 -48.32
N THR A 600 8.17 -23.05 -47.02
CA THR A 600 9.33 -23.01 -46.14
C THR A 600 9.48 -24.30 -45.34
N ASP A 601 10.63 -24.51 -44.73
CA ASP A 601 10.84 -25.66 -43.88
C ASP A 601 10.23 -25.43 -42.49
N VAL A 602 10.28 -24.18 -42.00
CA VAL A 602 9.83 -23.80 -40.65
C VAL A 602 8.83 -22.65 -40.69
N LEU A 603 7.76 -22.76 -39.92
CA LEU A 603 6.84 -21.67 -39.61
C LEU A 603 6.97 -21.31 -38.13
N LEU A 604 7.60 -20.18 -37.86
CA LEU A 604 7.76 -19.64 -36.50
C LEU A 604 6.50 -18.89 -36.09
N VAL A 605 5.74 -19.42 -35.14
CA VAL A 605 4.56 -18.80 -34.57
C VAL A 605 4.95 -17.95 -33.35
N THR A 606 4.68 -16.66 -33.42
CA THR A 606 5.09 -15.63 -32.45
C THR A 606 3.89 -14.91 -31.82
N ASN A 607 4.12 -14.11 -30.78
CA ASN A 607 3.11 -13.35 -30.04
C ASN A 607 3.68 -12.04 -29.47
N SER A 608 2.90 -11.22 -28.74
CA SER A 608 3.35 -9.94 -28.16
C SER A 608 4.57 -10.02 -27.24
N GLN A 609 4.84 -11.18 -26.64
CA GLN A 609 5.98 -11.34 -25.73
C GLN A 609 7.29 -11.60 -26.46
N VAL A 610 7.22 -12.00 -27.75
CA VAL A 610 8.42 -12.21 -28.56
C VAL A 610 9.01 -10.85 -28.89
N GLY A 611 10.13 -10.54 -28.23
CA GLY A 611 10.93 -9.36 -28.54
C GLY A 611 11.87 -9.60 -29.72
N ARG A 612 12.47 -8.50 -30.21
CA ARG A 612 13.44 -8.53 -31.31
C ARG A 612 14.59 -9.52 -31.08
N ALA A 613 15.26 -9.44 -29.93
CA ALA A 613 16.44 -10.25 -29.65
C ALA A 613 16.12 -11.76 -29.70
N GLU A 614 14.96 -12.16 -29.17
CA GLU A 614 14.50 -13.54 -29.23
C GLU A 614 14.19 -13.96 -30.66
N PHE A 615 13.45 -13.13 -31.41
CA PHE A 615 13.17 -13.39 -32.82
C PHE A 615 14.45 -13.58 -33.65
N LEU A 616 15.43 -12.68 -33.50
CA LEU A 616 16.71 -12.77 -34.21
C LEU A 616 17.49 -14.03 -33.82
N ALA A 617 17.41 -14.48 -32.58
CA ALA A 617 18.04 -15.73 -32.16
C ALA A 617 17.46 -16.93 -32.92
N TYR A 618 16.14 -17.01 -33.08
CA TYR A 618 15.50 -18.07 -33.88
C TYR A 618 15.85 -17.95 -35.37
N GLN A 619 15.86 -16.75 -35.93
CA GLN A 619 16.24 -16.55 -37.32
C GLN A 619 17.70 -16.98 -37.60
N ASN A 620 18.63 -16.60 -36.71
CA ASN A 620 20.03 -17.03 -36.79
C ASN A 620 20.17 -18.55 -36.66
N LEU A 621 19.39 -19.16 -35.77
CA LEU A 621 19.35 -20.60 -35.60
C LEU A 621 18.87 -21.31 -36.87
N PHE A 622 17.77 -20.85 -37.48
CA PHE A 622 17.28 -21.41 -38.75
C PHE A 622 18.31 -21.24 -39.86
N GLN A 623 18.95 -20.08 -39.96
CA GLN A 623 20.01 -19.83 -40.93
C GLN A 623 21.22 -20.76 -40.72
N LEU A 624 21.65 -20.99 -39.48
CA LEU A 624 22.77 -21.88 -39.14
C LEU A 624 22.52 -23.32 -39.61
N PHE A 625 21.28 -23.77 -39.54
CA PHE A 625 20.86 -25.10 -40.00
C PHE A 625 20.34 -25.14 -41.44
N GLN A 626 20.44 -24.02 -42.17
CA GLN A 626 19.99 -23.87 -43.56
C GLN A 626 18.49 -24.13 -43.75
N TYR A 627 17.67 -23.85 -42.72
CA TYR A 627 16.23 -23.88 -42.83
C TYR A 627 15.70 -22.58 -43.40
N SER A 628 14.84 -22.69 -44.42
CA SER A 628 13.98 -21.59 -44.82
C SER A 628 12.86 -21.43 -43.79
N SER A 629 12.58 -20.19 -43.37
CA SER A 629 11.53 -19.95 -42.37
C SER A 629 10.59 -18.80 -42.75
N GLN A 630 9.33 -18.93 -42.35
CA GLN A 630 8.38 -17.82 -42.29
C GLN A 630 7.95 -17.58 -40.85
N THR A 631 7.28 -16.45 -40.62
CA THR A 631 6.80 -16.08 -39.29
C THR A 631 5.29 -15.81 -39.32
N TRP A 632 4.58 -16.38 -38.36
CA TRP A 632 3.15 -16.19 -38.13
C TRP A 632 2.95 -15.54 -36.76
N ASP A 633 2.65 -14.25 -36.72
CA ASP A 633 2.31 -13.59 -35.46
C ASP A 633 0.81 -13.73 -35.17
N ILE A 634 0.49 -14.32 -34.01
CA ILE A 634 -0.89 -14.65 -33.65
C ILE A 634 -1.77 -13.43 -33.39
N GLU A 635 -1.19 -12.29 -33.01
CA GLU A 635 -1.98 -11.07 -32.79
C GLU A 635 -2.34 -10.42 -34.11
N ARG A 636 -1.45 -10.59 -35.10
CA ARG A 636 -1.62 -10.06 -36.44
C ARG A 636 -2.60 -10.86 -37.28
N TYR A 637 -2.41 -12.18 -37.35
CA TYR A 637 -3.20 -13.05 -38.23
C TYR A 637 -4.31 -13.81 -37.50
N GLY A 638 -4.39 -13.62 -36.17
CA GLY A 638 -5.18 -14.47 -35.30
C GLY A 638 -4.54 -15.84 -35.09
N ALA A 639 -5.24 -16.69 -34.34
CA ALA A 639 -5.00 -18.12 -34.39
C ALA A 639 -5.20 -18.65 -35.83
N PHE A 640 -4.73 -19.86 -36.14
CA PHE A 640 -4.85 -20.55 -37.43
C PHE A 640 -6.30 -20.84 -37.90
N HIS A 641 -7.26 -19.98 -37.60
CA HIS A 641 -8.66 -20.06 -37.96
C HIS A 641 -9.03 -19.15 -39.11
N ASN A 642 -8.15 -18.25 -39.56
CA ASN A 642 -8.46 -17.34 -40.66
C ASN A 642 -8.53 -18.11 -42.00
N PRO A 643 -9.72 -18.36 -42.57
CA PRO A 643 -9.86 -19.15 -43.79
C PRO A 643 -9.32 -18.42 -45.04
N GLU A 644 -9.09 -17.11 -44.95
CA GLU A 644 -8.62 -16.29 -46.05
C GLU A 644 -7.11 -16.44 -46.30
N ILE A 645 -6.35 -16.86 -45.28
CA ILE A 645 -4.89 -17.02 -45.35
C ILE A 645 -4.54 -18.52 -45.38
N LYS A 646 -4.27 -19.03 -46.59
CA LYS A 646 -3.87 -20.44 -46.78
C LYS A 646 -2.41 -20.66 -46.39
N TRP A 647 -2.19 -21.20 -45.21
CA TRP A 647 -0.87 -21.66 -44.73
C TRP A 647 -0.72 -23.20 -44.78
N LEU A 648 -1.82 -23.92 -45.03
CA LEU A 648 -1.80 -25.38 -45.13
C LEU A 648 -0.80 -25.85 -46.21
N ASN A 649 0.06 -26.80 -45.84
CA ASN A 649 1.06 -27.43 -46.74
C ASN A 649 2.16 -26.49 -47.22
N THR A 650 2.30 -25.31 -46.63
CA THR A 650 3.39 -24.38 -46.95
C THR A 650 4.60 -24.57 -46.03
N THR A 651 4.50 -25.41 -45.00
CA THR A 651 5.59 -25.66 -44.05
C THR A 651 5.68 -27.13 -43.69
N ASP A 652 6.86 -27.60 -43.32
CA ASP A 652 7.03 -28.96 -42.81
C ASP A 652 7.12 -28.97 -41.26
N LEU A 653 7.68 -27.92 -40.65
CA LEU A 653 7.80 -27.78 -39.20
C LEU A 653 7.11 -26.50 -38.71
N ILE A 654 6.35 -26.56 -37.62
CA ILE A 654 5.75 -25.38 -36.96
C ILE A 654 6.38 -25.19 -35.58
N ILE A 655 6.88 -24.01 -35.26
CA ILE A 655 7.49 -23.73 -33.95
C ILE A 655 6.69 -22.65 -33.25
N PHE A 656 6.02 -22.98 -32.15
CA PHE A 656 5.30 -22.03 -31.32
C PHE A 656 6.20 -21.46 -30.22
N ILE A 657 6.45 -20.15 -30.23
CA ILE A 657 7.00 -19.45 -29.06
C ILE A 657 5.83 -19.07 -28.15
N TYR A 658 5.85 -19.57 -26.93
CA TYR A 658 4.72 -19.62 -26.02
C TYR A 658 4.81 -18.57 -24.93
N SER A 659 3.72 -17.86 -24.71
CA SER A 659 3.54 -17.00 -23.53
C SER A 659 2.19 -17.20 -22.82
N ASN A 660 1.18 -17.75 -23.51
CA ASN A 660 -0.14 -18.04 -22.94
C ASN A 660 -0.61 -19.47 -23.33
N PRO A 661 -0.86 -20.37 -22.35
CA PRO A 661 -1.36 -21.73 -22.57
C PRO A 661 -2.64 -21.79 -23.40
N GLU A 662 -3.60 -20.93 -23.10
CA GLU A 662 -4.96 -21.02 -23.61
C GLU A 662 -5.03 -20.63 -25.09
N SER A 663 -4.34 -19.54 -25.48
CA SER A 663 -4.28 -19.10 -26.88
C SER A 663 -3.53 -20.09 -27.76
N THR A 664 -2.43 -20.65 -27.27
CA THR A 664 -1.64 -21.65 -28.01
C THR A 664 -2.45 -22.94 -28.19
N PHE A 665 -3.11 -23.39 -27.13
CA PHE A 665 -3.96 -24.56 -27.18
C PHE A 665 -5.14 -24.40 -28.13
N ASN A 666 -5.81 -23.24 -28.09
CA ASN A 666 -6.87 -22.92 -29.04
C ASN A 666 -6.35 -22.88 -30.48
N THR A 667 -5.11 -22.41 -30.69
CA THR A 667 -4.47 -22.40 -32.02
C THR A 667 -4.15 -23.81 -32.53
N ILE A 668 -3.61 -24.67 -31.66
CA ILE A 668 -3.34 -26.09 -31.96
C ILE A 668 -4.64 -26.87 -32.21
N LYS A 669 -5.72 -26.53 -31.50
CA LYS A 669 -7.06 -27.09 -31.71
C LYS A 669 -7.72 -26.68 -33.02
N SER A 670 -7.18 -25.68 -33.72
CA SER A 670 -7.80 -25.22 -34.95
C SER A 670 -7.90 -26.37 -35.95
N ARG A 671 -9.05 -26.45 -36.64
CA ARG A 671 -9.29 -27.45 -37.68
C ARG A 671 -8.20 -27.42 -38.74
N LEU A 672 -7.74 -26.23 -39.13
CA LEU A 672 -6.68 -26.05 -40.12
C LEU A 672 -5.35 -26.63 -39.61
N PHE A 673 -5.00 -26.44 -38.34
CA PHE A 673 -3.79 -27.06 -37.79
C PHE A 673 -3.84 -28.58 -37.89
N LEU A 674 -4.96 -29.20 -37.51
CA LEU A 674 -5.15 -30.64 -37.61
C LEU A 674 -5.17 -31.13 -39.06
N GLU A 675 -5.74 -30.37 -39.99
CA GLU A 675 -5.71 -30.68 -41.41
C GLU A 675 -4.28 -30.65 -41.96
N HIS A 676 -3.46 -29.66 -41.56
CA HIS A 676 -2.06 -29.58 -41.96
C HIS A 676 -1.25 -30.80 -41.48
N MET A 677 -1.41 -31.16 -40.21
CA MET A 677 -0.73 -32.33 -39.62
C MET A 677 -1.14 -33.65 -40.29
N LYS A 678 -2.32 -33.70 -40.94
CA LYS A 678 -2.78 -34.87 -41.71
C LYS A 678 -2.31 -34.85 -43.16
N SER A 679 -2.16 -33.68 -43.77
CA SER A 679 -1.95 -33.55 -45.21
C SER A 679 -0.49 -33.57 -45.63
N SER A 680 0.46 -33.37 -44.70
CA SER A 680 1.90 -33.48 -44.98
C SER A 680 2.52 -34.61 -44.17
N GLU A 681 3.13 -35.58 -44.86
CA GLU A 681 3.84 -36.71 -44.23
C GLU A 681 5.06 -36.25 -43.41
N ASN A 682 5.56 -35.04 -43.68
CA ASN A 682 6.69 -34.43 -42.98
C ASN A 682 6.24 -33.39 -41.93
N ALA A 683 4.94 -33.20 -41.72
CA ALA A 683 4.44 -32.23 -40.76
C ALA A 683 4.86 -32.56 -39.32
N GLY A 684 5.54 -31.61 -38.69
CA GLY A 684 5.89 -31.63 -37.27
C GLY A 684 5.57 -30.30 -36.61
N PHE A 685 5.49 -30.29 -35.28
CA PHE A 685 5.48 -29.04 -34.53
C PHE A 685 6.29 -29.13 -33.23
N ILE A 686 6.78 -27.98 -32.78
CA ILE A 686 7.49 -27.76 -31.53
C ILE A 686 6.76 -26.63 -30.79
N CYS A 687 6.55 -26.77 -29.50
CA CYS A 687 6.00 -25.70 -28.66
C CYS A 687 7.00 -25.36 -27.55
N ILE A 688 7.34 -24.08 -27.43
CA ILE A 688 8.45 -23.55 -26.64
C ILE A 688 7.90 -22.60 -25.58
N GLY A 689 7.68 -23.11 -24.37
CA GLY A 689 7.14 -22.45 -23.16
C GLY A 689 8.01 -21.39 -22.48
N ALA A 690 7.52 -20.17 -22.28
CA ALA A 690 8.00 -19.24 -21.24
C ALA A 690 7.17 -19.37 -19.94
N GLY A 691 7.23 -20.53 -19.27
CA GLY A 691 6.60 -20.72 -17.96
C GLY A 691 7.57 -20.48 -16.79
N LEU A 692 7.05 -20.03 -15.65
CA LEU A 692 7.71 -20.25 -14.35
C LEU A 692 7.83 -21.77 -14.11
N PRO A 693 8.83 -22.25 -13.35
CA PRO A 693 9.12 -23.69 -13.20
C PRO A 693 7.92 -24.55 -12.77
N ASP A 694 6.92 -23.95 -12.11
CA ASP A 694 5.83 -24.67 -11.44
C ASP A 694 4.51 -24.68 -12.24
N ASP A 695 4.39 -23.88 -13.31
CA ASP A 695 3.16 -23.77 -14.09
C ASP A 695 3.36 -24.32 -15.50
N PHE A 696 3.14 -25.64 -15.58
CA PHE A 696 2.95 -26.50 -16.76
C PHE A 696 4.16 -27.30 -17.29
N ASP A 697 4.09 -28.61 -17.04
CA ASP A 697 4.76 -29.70 -17.76
C ASP A 697 4.20 -29.87 -19.18
N PHE A 698 5.08 -30.26 -20.11
CA PHE A 698 4.84 -30.41 -21.54
C PHE A 698 3.56 -31.20 -21.86
N ALA A 699 2.68 -30.66 -22.72
CA ALA A 699 1.55 -31.39 -23.27
C ALA A 699 1.98 -32.21 -24.50
N LEU A 700 1.65 -33.51 -24.49
CA LEU A 700 1.99 -34.49 -25.52
C LEU A 700 0.72 -34.88 -26.28
N PHE A 701 0.75 -34.82 -27.62
CA PHE A 701 -0.35 -35.28 -28.48
C PHE A 701 0.14 -36.40 -29.40
N ASP A 702 -0.34 -37.64 -29.17
CA ASP A 702 -0.18 -38.76 -30.11
C ASP A 702 -1.45 -38.91 -30.95
N TYR A 703 -1.39 -38.49 -32.21
CA TYR A 703 -2.54 -38.58 -33.12
C TYR A 703 -2.70 -39.98 -33.76
N TYR A 704 -1.67 -40.83 -33.74
CA TYR A 704 -1.69 -42.12 -34.45
C TYR A 704 -1.95 -43.34 -33.54
N ASN A 705 -1.67 -43.28 -32.22
CA ASN A 705 -1.86 -44.42 -31.30
C ASN A 705 -2.99 -44.28 -30.26
N LEU A 706 -4.11 -43.62 -30.57
CA LEU A 706 -5.33 -43.72 -29.76
C LEU A 706 -5.94 -45.14 -29.86
N GLN A 707 -5.38 -46.10 -29.13
CA GLN A 707 -6.05 -47.38 -28.87
C GLN A 707 -7.07 -47.20 -27.74
N PHE A 708 -8.31 -47.61 -28.00
CA PHE A 708 -9.41 -47.64 -27.05
C PHE A 708 -9.04 -48.53 -25.86
N ILE A 709 -9.06 -47.98 -24.64
CA ILE A 709 -9.10 -48.80 -23.44
C ILE A 709 -10.53 -49.37 -23.34
N ASP A 710 -10.64 -50.69 -23.47
CA ASP A 710 -11.89 -51.42 -23.23
C ASP A 710 -12.38 -51.13 -21.80
N ILE A 711 -13.64 -50.71 -21.68
CA ILE A 711 -14.32 -50.29 -20.44
C ILE A 711 -14.38 -51.43 -19.39
N LYS A 712 -14.04 -52.67 -19.76
CA LYS A 712 -14.12 -53.84 -18.87
C LYS A 712 -12.96 -54.09 -17.91
N GLN A 713 -11.87 -53.31 -17.92
CA GLN A 713 -10.72 -53.57 -17.03
C GLN A 713 -10.57 -52.62 -15.81
N LYS A 714 -11.59 -51.83 -15.47
CA LYS A 714 -11.54 -50.91 -14.32
C LYS A 714 -12.27 -51.44 -13.08
N THR A 715 -11.84 -52.59 -12.56
CA THR A 715 -12.20 -53.05 -11.20
C THR A 715 -10.96 -53.55 -10.48
N LYS A 716 -10.29 -52.64 -9.78
CA LYS A 716 -9.58 -52.79 -8.49
C LYS A 716 -8.47 -51.75 -8.36
N SER A 717 -8.79 -50.60 -7.75
CA SER A 717 -7.95 -49.92 -6.76
C SER A 717 -8.64 -48.61 -6.35
N GLU A 718 -9.61 -48.75 -5.43
CA GLU A 718 -9.97 -47.66 -4.52
C GLU A 718 -9.01 -47.67 -3.33
N ALA A 719 -8.89 -46.52 -2.67
CA ALA A 719 -8.03 -46.17 -1.52
C ALA A 719 -6.59 -45.82 -1.94
N THR A 720 -6.14 -44.56 -1.82
CA THR A 720 -5.94 -43.86 -0.55
C THR A 720 -5.84 -42.34 -0.73
N ASN A 721 -6.44 -41.62 0.22
CA ASN A 721 -6.27 -40.18 0.42
C ASN A 721 -4.85 -39.89 0.90
N HIS A 722 -4.08 -39.07 0.18
CA HIS A 722 -3.09 -38.17 0.79
C HIS A 722 -3.02 -36.86 -0.01
N LEU A 723 -3.04 -35.75 0.74
CA LEU A 723 -3.30 -34.39 0.30
C LEU A 723 -2.19 -33.52 0.89
N TRP A 724 -1.32 -32.94 0.06
CA TRP A 724 -0.36 -31.89 0.44
C TRP A 724 -0.30 -30.80 -0.65
N SER A 725 -0.12 -29.56 -0.21
CA SER A 725 -0.42 -28.29 -0.89
C SER A 725 0.82 -27.54 -1.39
N GLY A 726 0.70 -26.80 -2.50
CA GLY A 726 1.67 -25.75 -2.90
C GLY A 726 1.07 -24.71 -3.87
N PHE A 727 1.06 -23.45 -3.43
CA PHE A 727 0.89 -22.16 -4.15
C PHE A 727 -0.45 -21.89 -4.90
N GLY A 728 -1.01 -20.68 -5.03
CA GLY A 728 -0.65 -19.32 -4.59
C GLY A 728 -1.43 -18.33 -5.49
N PHE A 729 -2.40 -17.60 -4.92
CA PHE A 729 -3.29 -16.58 -5.51
C PHE A 729 -4.62 -17.01 -6.21
N SER A 730 -5.72 -16.53 -5.61
CA SER A 730 -7.15 -16.46 -5.98
C SER A 730 -7.76 -17.56 -6.86
N ARG A 731 -8.35 -18.58 -6.22
CA ARG A 731 -9.12 -19.65 -6.89
C ARG A 731 -10.63 -19.40 -6.90
N PRO A 732 -11.34 -19.72 -8.01
CA PRO A 732 -12.75 -20.12 -7.97
C PRO A 732 -12.93 -21.37 -7.09
N SER A 733 -14.12 -21.59 -6.53
CA SER A 733 -14.37 -22.71 -5.61
C SER A 733 -14.12 -24.08 -6.28
N ASN A 734 -13.78 -25.11 -5.51
CA ASN A 734 -13.59 -26.48 -6.03
C ASN A 734 -14.81 -26.97 -6.83
N GLN A 735 -16.01 -26.50 -6.49
CA GLN A 735 -17.24 -26.75 -7.25
C GLN A 735 -17.26 -26.04 -8.60
N GLN A 736 -16.77 -24.80 -8.71
CA GLN A 736 -16.70 -24.07 -9.99
C GLN A 736 -15.71 -24.72 -10.97
N LEU A 737 -14.63 -25.32 -10.48
CA LEU A 737 -13.69 -26.11 -11.30
C LEU A 737 -14.30 -27.42 -11.79
N ILE A 738 -15.02 -28.14 -10.92
CA ILE A 738 -15.74 -29.36 -11.27
C ILE A 738 -16.88 -29.07 -12.27
N VAL A 739 -17.61 -27.96 -12.08
CA VAL A 739 -18.65 -27.52 -13.01
C VAL A 739 -18.05 -27.13 -14.35
N LYS A 740 -16.95 -26.36 -14.40
CA LYS A 740 -16.28 -26.02 -15.67
C LYS A 740 -15.74 -27.26 -16.38
N ALA A 741 -15.16 -28.22 -15.66
CA ALA A 741 -14.69 -29.48 -16.23
C ALA A 741 -15.83 -30.36 -16.76
N ASN A 742 -16.97 -30.40 -16.06
CA ASN A 742 -18.16 -31.14 -16.49
C ASN A 742 -18.91 -30.44 -17.63
N THR A 743 -18.99 -29.11 -17.63
CA THR A 743 -19.52 -28.33 -18.76
C THR A 743 -18.65 -28.52 -19.99
N PHE A 744 -17.32 -28.42 -19.84
CA PHE A 744 -16.36 -28.70 -20.91
C PHE A 744 -16.50 -30.11 -21.47
N ARG A 745 -16.68 -31.12 -20.60
CA ARG A 745 -16.95 -32.50 -21.00
C ARG A 745 -18.29 -32.62 -21.74
N THR A 746 -19.34 -31.99 -21.24
CA THR A 746 -20.70 -32.08 -21.80
C THR A 746 -20.83 -31.35 -23.14
N ASP A 747 -20.14 -30.21 -23.31
CA ASP A 747 -20.12 -29.45 -24.55
C ASP A 747 -19.30 -30.15 -25.64
N TYR A 748 -18.27 -30.91 -25.24
CA TYR A 748 -17.46 -31.73 -26.13
C TYR A 748 -18.15 -33.04 -26.52
N GLU A 749 -18.86 -33.69 -25.60
CA GLU A 749 -19.64 -34.92 -25.85
C GLU A 749 -20.86 -34.69 -26.78
N LYS A 750 -21.29 -33.45 -27.00
CA LYS A 750 -22.38 -33.08 -27.92
C LYS A 750 -21.95 -32.83 -29.36
N GLN A 751 -20.64 -32.78 -29.65
CA GLN A 751 -20.15 -32.74 -31.02
C GLN A 751 -19.93 -34.19 -31.49
N ASP A 752 -20.65 -34.60 -32.54
CA ASP A 752 -20.79 -35.98 -33.07
C ASP A 752 -19.50 -36.66 -33.58
N ASP A 753 -18.31 -36.27 -33.10
CA ASP A 753 -17.01 -36.83 -33.51
C ASP A 753 -16.27 -37.43 -32.30
N HIS A 754 -16.74 -38.60 -31.86
CA HIS A 754 -16.17 -39.36 -30.76
C HIS A 754 -14.78 -39.95 -31.07
N ARG A 755 -13.68 -39.18 -30.96
CA ARG A 755 -12.31 -39.76 -31.07
C ARG A 755 -11.20 -39.10 -30.26
N PHE A 756 -11.39 -38.64 -29.02
CA PHE A 756 -10.22 -38.21 -28.21
C PHE A 756 -10.39 -38.55 -26.72
N LEU A 757 -9.42 -39.29 -26.16
CA LEU A 757 -9.26 -39.57 -24.74
C LEU A 757 -8.08 -38.74 -24.20
N TYR A 758 -8.24 -38.12 -23.02
CA TYR A 758 -7.16 -37.38 -22.35
C TYR A 758 -6.39 -38.30 -21.39
N GLN A 759 -5.06 -38.22 -21.37
CA GLN A 759 -4.22 -38.75 -20.30
C GLN A 759 -3.57 -37.58 -19.55
N VAL A 760 -3.99 -37.36 -18.29
CA VAL A 760 -3.30 -36.45 -17.36
C VAL A 760 -2.24 -37.26 -16.64
N VAL A 761 -0.96 -36.91 -16.80
CA VAL A 761 0.13 -37.48 -16.02
C VAL A 761 0.20 -36.69 -14.72
N TYR A 762 -0.02 -37.35 -13.58
CA TYR A 762 0.24 -36.79 -12.25
C TYR A 762 1.66 -37.16 -11.81
N ASP A 763 2.39 -36.21 -11.23
CA ASP A 763 3.73 -36.44 -10.70
C ASP A 763 3.72 -36.77 -9.20
N ASP A 764 4.67 -37.60 -8.77
CA ASP A 764 4.88 -38.08 -7.41
C ASP A 764 5.83 -37.10 -6.70
N THR A 765 5.30 -36.19 -5.89
CA THR A 765 6.05 -35.09 -5.24
C THR A 765 6.87 -35.57 -4.04
N ALA A 766 7.87 -36.43 -4.27
CA ALA A 766 8.79 -36.90 -3.22
C ALA A 766 10.17 -36.20 -3.23
N ASN A 767 10.44 -35.26 -4.15
CA ASN A 767 11.72 -34.54 -4.13
C ASN A 767 11.60 -33.10 -4.69
N ALA A 768 11.55 -32.10 -3.80
CA ALA A 768 11.39 -30.69 -4.16
C ALA A 768 12.63 -30.04 -4.83
N ASP A 769 13.75 -30.77 -4.95
CA ASP A 769 15.03 -30.23 -5.44
C ASP A 769 15.43 -30.74 -6.85
N ALA A 770 14.56 -31.46 -7.57
CA ALA A 770 14.85 -31.97 -8.90
C ALA A 770 14.24 -31.06 -10.00
N ALA A 771 14.95 -30.00 -10.38
CA ALA A 771 14.60 -29.19 -11.56
C ALA A 771 14.86 -29.98 -12.87
N GLY A 772 13.85 -30.70 -13.36
CA GLY A 772 13.90 -31.43 -14.62
C GLY A 772 13.51 -30.56 -15.82
N CYS A 773 14.39 -30.42 -16.82
CA CYS A 773 14.01 -29.92 -18.14
C CYS A 773 13.49 -31.12 -18.96
N MET A 774 12.18 -31.21 -19.16
CA MET A 774 11.61 -32.18 -20.11
C MET A 774 11.62 -31.55 -21.51
N THR A 775 11.72 -32.36 -22.56
CA THR A 775 11.48 -31.91 -23.94
C THR A 775 10.91 -33.08 -24.70
N VAL A 776 9.82 -32.83 -25.42
CA VAL A 776 9.17 -33.83 -26.26
C VAL A 776 9.20 -33.36 -27.70
N VAL A 777 9.54 -34.29 -28.60
CA VAL A 777 9.68 -34.06 -30.03
C VAL A 777 8.86 -35.08 -30.78
N TYR A 778 8.13 -34.62 -31.80
CA TYR A 778 7.33 -35.48 -32.65
C TYR A 778 7.87 -35.59 -34.08
N GLY A 779 7.85 -36.83 -34.58
CA GLY A 779 7.87 -37.20 -35.99
C GLY A 779 6.81 -38.29 -36.22
N ALA A 780 6.40 -38.52 -37.47
CA ALA A 780 5.16 -39.19 -37.89
C ALA A 780 4.88 -40.64 -37.39
N LYS A 781 5.58 -41.20 -36.40
CA LYS A 781 5.37 -42.59 -35.95
C LYS A 781 5.59 -42.96 -34.46
N TYR A 782 6.12 -42.11 -33.56
CA TYR A 782 6.45 -42.54 -32.17
C TYR A 782 6.40 -41.43 -31.10
N VAL A 783 6.14 -41.83 -29.84
CA VAL A 783 6.28 -41.03 -28.60
C VAL A 783 7.63 -41.31 -27.92
N TYR A 784 8.35 -40.27 -27.49
CA TYR A 784 9.61 -40.42 -26.75
C TYR A 784 9.54 -39.75 -25.37
N LYS A 785 9.92 -40.48 -24.31
CA LYS A 785 10.07 -39.97 -22.93
C LYS A 785 11.57 -39.91 -22.58
N SER A 786 12.01 -38.79 -22.01
CA SER A 786 13.33 -38.61 -21.42
C SER A 786 13.17 -38.38 -19.92
N THR A 787 13.88 -39.15 -19.09
CA THR A 787 13.99 -38.94 -17.63
C THR A 787 15.45 -39.00 -17.22
N LEU A 788 15.92 -38.02 -16.45
CA LEU A 788 17.25 -37.98 -15.83
C LEU A 788 17.15 -38.58 -14.43
N ASP A 789 17.66 -39.80 -14.24
CA ASP A 789 17.76 -40.44 -12.91
C ASP A 789 19.16 -40.23 -12.32
N SER A 790 19.21 -39.54 -11.18
CA SER A 790 20.44 -39.20 -10.45
C SER A 790 21.15 -40.41 -9.79
N GLN A 791 20.48 -41.55 -9.60
CA GLN A 791 21.06 -42.70 -8.87
C GLN A 791 21.73 -43.75 -9.78
N VAL A 792 21.49 -43.72 -11.09
CA VAL A 792 22.10 -44.65 -12.04
C VAL A 792 22.92 -43.88 -13.07
N GLY A 793 23.88 -43.08 -12.58
CA GLY A 793 24.93 -42.45 -13.39
C GLY A 793 24.46 -41.86 -14.72
N ASN A 794 23.48 -40.95 -14.69
CA ASN A 794 23.07 -40.05 -15.79
C ASN A 794 23.22 -40.63 -17.21
N ARG A 795 22.65 -41.82 -17.47
CA ARG A 795 22.46 -42.34 -18.84
C ARG A 795 21.08 -41.94 -19.34
N VAL A 796 21.01 -41.46 -20.59
CA VAL A 796 19.75 -41.30 -21.32
C VAL A 796 19.22 -42.69 -21.64
N ILE A 797 18.15 -43.12 -20.98
CA ILE A 797 17.46 -44.37 -21.30
C ILE A 797 16.30 -44.02 -22.23
N MET A 798 16.40 -44.42 -23.51
CA MET A 798 15.31 -44.30 -24.49
C MET A 798 14.57 -45.63 -24.57
N THR A 799 13.35 -45.70 -24.06
CA THR A 799 12.48 -46.89 -24.19
C THR A 799 11.33 -46.60 -25.15
N PRO A 800 11.18 -47.37 -26.25
CA PRO A 800 9.92 -47.39 -26.99
C PRO A 800 8.85 -48.06 -26.11
N SER A 801 7.79 -47.33 -25.77
CA SER A 801 6.70 -47.88 -24.95
C SER A 801 5.63 -48.52 -25.84
N ASN A 802 5.61 -49.85 -25.90
CA ASN A 802 4.47 -50.62 -26.38
C ASN A 802 3.75 -51.38 -25.25
N ASN A 803 4.06 -51.13 -23.97
CA ASN A 803 3.42 -51.85 -22.85
C ASN A 803 3.42 -51.03 -21.54
N PRO A 804 2.27 -50.67 -20.96
CA PRO A 804 2.20 -49.82 -19.78
C PRO A 804 2.04 -50.70 -18.53
N LEU A 805 3.12 -51.17 -17.90
CA LEU A 805 3.14 -51.65 -16.51
C LEU A 805 4.56 -52.11 -16.14
N LEU A 806 5.35 -51.22 -15.54
CA LEU A 806 6.56 -51.57 -14.77
C LEU A 806 6.59 -50.70 -13.51
N THR A 807 6.11 -51.27 -12.40
CA THR A 807 6.28 -50.69 -11.06
C THR A 807 7.63 -51.12 -10.48
N SER A 808 8.44 -50.15 -10.07
CA SER A 808 9.77 -50.37 -9.47
C SER A 808 9.64 -50.93 -8.04
N SER A 809 9.55 -52.25 -7.92
CA SER A 809 9.84 -52.91 -6.64
C SER A 809 10.41 -54.30 -6.90
N LYS A 810 11.64 -54.52 -6.42
CA LYS A 810 12.47 -55.75 -6.40
C LYS A 810 13.50 -55.91 -7.52
N LEU A 811 14.75 -55.58 -7.20
CA LEU A 811 15.92 -56.40 -7.53
C LEU A 811 17.11 -56.03 -6.61
N PRO A 812 17.52 -56.92 -5.68
CA PRO A 812 18.72 -56.77 -4.87
C PRO A 812 19.96 -57.39 -5.53
N SER A 813 21.11 -56.84 -5.12
CA SER A 813 22.50 -57.34 -5.16
C SER A 813 22.72 -58.82 -5.50
N ILE A 814 23.59 -59.10 -6.49
CA ILE A 814 24.57 -60.22 -6.47
C ILE A 814 25.61 -60.13 -7.63
N LEU A 815 26.87 -60.20 -7.19
CA LEU A 815 28.10 -60.78 -7.77
C LEU A 815 28.95 -60.13 -8.88
N GLN A 816 30.23 -60.04 -8.47
CA GLN A 816 31.48 -59.97 -9.22
C GLN A 816 31.62 -61.07 -10.28
N GLY A 817 32.46 -60.79 -11.29
CA GLY A 817 33.42 -61.77 -11.76
C GLY A 817 33.14 -62.47 -13.09
N GLN A 818 34.13 -62.33 -13.97
CA GLN A 818 34.50 -63.19 -15.10
C GLN A 818 33.73 -63.11 -16.43
N GLN A 819 34.56 -62.93 -17.45
CA GLN A 819 34.34 -63.21 -18.86
C GLN A 819 33.76 -64.62 -19.07
N SER A 820 32.76 -64.75 -19.94
CA SER A 820 32.79 -65.68 -21.06
C SER A 820 31.56 -65.54 -21.95
N ASN A 821 31.81 -65.72 -23.25
CA ASN A 821 30.89 -65.72 -24.38
C ASN A 821 29.55 -66.42 -24.13
N VAL A 822 28.44 -65.76 -24.51
CA VAL A 822 27.41 -66.35 -25.38
C VAL A 822 26.77 -65.22 -26.22
N ASN A 823 26.88 -65.38 -27.54
CA ASN A 823 26.18 -64.62 -28.57
C ASN A 823 24.76 -65.17 -28.81
N SER A 824 23.92 -64.32 -29.42
CA SER A 824 22.59 -64.54 -30.04
C SER A 824 21.40 -64.58 -29.07
N SER A 825 20.35 -63.75 -29.21
CA SER A 825 19.71 -63.13 -30.39
C SER A 825 18.98 -61.84 -29.95
N GLN A 826 19.27 -60.63 -30.44
CA GLN A 826 18.85 -59.98 -31.70
C GLN A 826 17.40 -60.29 -32.13
N ASP A 827 16.45 -59.44 -31.71
CA ASP A 827 15.67 -58.57 -32.61
C ASP A 827 14.66 -57.71 -31.82
N ILE A 828 15.11 -56.57 -31.31
CA ILE A 828 14.26 -55.39 -31.09
C ILE A 828 14.99 -54.23 -31.76
N ILE A 829 14.44 -53.74 -32.87
CA ILE A 829 14.96 -52.60 -33.61
C ILE A 829 14.88 -51.37 -32.69
N GLN A 830 15.99 -51.03 -32.02
CA GLN A 830 16.23 -49.68 -31.52
C GLN A 830 16.50 -48.79 -32.74
N LYS A 831 15.52 -47.98 -33.15
CA LYS A 831 15.78 -46.85 -34.04
C LYS A 831 15.97 -45.60 -33.18
N GLU A 832 17.22 -45.22 -33.02
CA GLU A 832 17.65 -43.98 -32.39
C GLU A 832 17.16 -42.77 -33.22
N ILE A 833 16.81 -41.67 -32.56
CA ILE A 833 16.73 -40.37 -33.25
C ILE A 833 18.13 -40.11 -33.79
N ASP A 834 18.29 -40.01 -35.11
CA ASP A 834 19.56 -39.59 -35.67
C ASP A 834 19.77 -38.12 -35.29
N LEU A 835 20.52 -37.90 -34.20
CA LEU A 835 20.93 -36.57 -33.76
C LEU A 835 21.82 -35.88 -34.81
N ASN A 836 22.30 -36.62 -35.83
CA ASN A 836 23.01 -36.06 -36.98
C ASN A 836 22.05 -35.66 -38.12
N SER A 837 20.77 -36.03 -38.07
CA SER A 837 19.75 -35.48 -38.98
C SER A 837 19.65 -33.96 -38.79
N GLN A 838 19.27 -33.23 -39.83
CA GLN A 838 19.11 -31.78 -39.73
C GLN A 838 18.09 -31.41 -38.63
N PHE A 839 17.01 -32.17 -38.50
CA PHE A 839 15.99 -31.99 -37.47
C PHE A 839 16.52 -32.27 -36.05
N GLY A 840 17.26 -33.36 -35.88
CA GLY A 840 17.91 -33.69 -34.60
C GLY A 840 18.88 -32.61 -34.14
N ARG A 841 19.63 -32.01 -35.07
CA ARG A 841 20.55 -30.89 -34.79
C ARG A 841 19.82 -29.59 -34.43
N LEU A 842 18.76 -29.24 -35.15
CA LEU A 842 17.93 -28.06 -34.84
C LEU A 842 17.31 -28.16 -33.45
N LEU A 843 16.74 -29.33 -33.14
CA LEU A 843 16.17 -29.61 -31.84
C LEU A 843 17.21 -29.44 -30.73
N CYS A 844 18.38 -30.09 -30.85
CA CYS A 844 19.44 -29.95 -29.85
C CYS A 844 19.84 -28.49 -29.65
N ALA A 845 19.88 -27.69 -30.71
CA ALA A 845 20.22 -26.27 -30.62
C ALA A 845 19.13 -25.41 -29.95
N ILE A 846 17.84 -25.67 -30.23
CA ILE A 846 16.71 -25.01 -29.54
C ILE A 846 16.76 -25.31 -28.04
N LEU A 847 16.98 -26.58 -27.68
CA LEU A 847 17.06 -26.99 -26.27
C LEU A 847 18.29 -26.45 -25.58
N PHE A 848 19.40 -26.31 -26.30
CA PHE A 848 20.59 -25.66 -25.79
C PHE A 848 20.34 -24.16 -25.55
N TYR A 849 19.68 -23.47 -26.47
CA TYR A 849 19.31 -22.06 -26.34
C TYR A 849 18.39 -21.82 -25.13
N GLN A 850 17.30 -22.58 -25.00
CA GLN A 850 16.38 -22.49 -23.86
C GLN A 850 17.03 -22.91 -22.53
N GLY A 851 17.81 -23.99 -22.57
CA GLY A 851 18.55 -24.49 -21.42
C GLY A 851 19.55 -23.45 -20.92
N PHE A 852 20.21 -22.71 -21.81
CA PHE A 852 21.18 -21.68 -21.44
C PHE A 852 20.51 -20.42 -20.85
N GLU A 853 19.38 -19.96 -21.40
CA GLU A 853 18.57 -18.88 -20.80
C GLU A 853 18.17 -19.21 -19.36
N LYS A 854 17.66 -20.43 -19.14
CA LYS A 854 17.27 -20.93 -17.80
C LYS A 854 18.48 -21.15 -16.89
N SER A 855 19.60 -21.60 -17.47
CA SER A 855 20.85 -21.82 -16.75
C SER A 855 21.54 -20.51 -16.37
N HIS A 856 21.37 -19.40 -17.10
CA HIS A 856 21.96 -18.12 -16.69
C HIS A 856 21.41 -17.63 -15.34
N MET A 857 20.18 -18.02 -14.99
CA MET A 857 19.58 -17.75 -13.68
C MET A 857 20.12 -18.71 -12.58
N ILE A 858 20.30 -20.00 -12.90
CA ILE A 858 20.73 -21.06 -11.97
C ILE A 858 22.27 -21.17 -11.79
N ILE A 859 23.04 -20.84 -12.83
CA ILE A 859 24.53 -20.83 -12.86
C ILE A 859 25.09 -19.76 -11.91
N SER A 860 24.26 -18.80 -11.46
CA SER A 860 24.66 -17.89 -10.39
C SER A 860 24.90 -18.62 -9.05
N GLU A 861 24.42 -19.86 -8.88
CA GLU A 861 24.52 -20.57 -7.59
C GLU A 861 25.12 -22.00 -7.61
N ARG A 862 25.22 -22.72 -8.75
CA ARG A 862 25.75 -24.11 -8.74
C ARG A 862 26.80 -24.42 -9.82
N ARG A 863 28.06 -24.57 -9.38
CA ARG A 863 29.31 -24.68 -10.18
C ARG A 863 29.56 -26.05 -10.81
N GLU A 864 28.92 -27.12 -10.32
CA GLU A 864 29.20 -28.51 -10.74
C GLU A 864 28.37 -28.96 -11.95
N LEU A 865 27.12 -28.51 -12.07
CA LEU A 865 26.24 -28.82 -13.20
C LEU A 865 26.79 -28.25 -14.53
N ALA A 866 27.37 -27.05 -14.47
CA ALA A 866 28.01 -26.40 -15.61
C ALA A 866 29.20 -27.21 -16.15
N ASN A 867 30.05 -27.79 -15.30
CA ASN A 867 31.22 -28.56 -15.74
C ASN A 867 30.84 -29.89 -16.41
N TYR A 868 29.74 -30.54 -15.99
CA TYR A 868 29.31 -31.83 -16.55
C TYR A 868 28.62 -31.67 -17.91
N ILE A 869 27.76 -30.67 -18.06
CA ILE A 869 27.15 -30.30 -19.35
C ILE A 869 28.25 -29.90 -20.36
N PHE A 870 29.27 -29.17 -19.89
CA PHE A 870 30.43 -28.72 -20.68
C PHE A 870 31.32 -29.86 -21.19
N THR A 871 31.50 -30.91 -20.41
CA THR A 871 32.33 -32.07 -20.81
C THR A 871 31.60 -33.03 -21.76
N THR A 872 30.26 -33.07 -21.71
CA THR A 872 29.46 -34.02 -22.51
C THR A 872 28.97 -33.40 -23.83
N GLY A 873 28.60 -32.11 -23.84
CA GLY A 873 28.09 -31.41 -25.03
C GLY A 873 29.16 -31.02 -26.06
N SER A 874 30.42 -30.87 -25.64
CA SER A 874 31.55 -30.45 -26.51
C SER A 874 31.97 -31.49 -27.56
N ARG A 875 31.41 -32.71 -27.53
CA ARG A 875 31.74 -33.77 -28.49
C ARG A 875 30.84 -33.81 -29.73
N ILE A 876 29.68 -33.14 -29.74
CA ILE A 876 28.63 -33.40 -30.76
C ILE A 876 28.31 -32.17 -31.64
N LEU A 877 28.65 -30.96 -31.21
CA LEU A 877 28.45 -29.72 -31.99
C LEU A 877 29.74 -28.91 -32.01
N ASN A 878 29.98 -28.17 -33.11
CA ASN A 878 31.10 -27.22 -33.20
C ASN A 878 30.82 -26.06 -32.23
N PHE A 879 31.17 -26.28 -30.96
CA PHE A 879 31.00 -25.42 -29.78
C PHE A 879 31.25 -23.93 -30.05
N ASN A 880 32.20 -23.64 -30.93
CA ASN A 880 32.66 -22.30 -31.26
C ASN A 880 31.62 -21.44 -32.02
N GLN A 881 30.76 -22.05 -32.85
CA GLN A 881 29.72 -21.30 -33.59
C GLN A 881 28.52 -20.95 -32.69
N ILE A 882 28.22 -21.84 -31.74
CA ILE A 882 27.17 -21.62 -30.74
C ILE A 882 27.60 -20.53 -29.76
N LEU A 883 28.84 -20.59 -29.23
CA LEU A 883 29.35 -19.59 -28.29
C LEU A 883 29.38 -18.17 -28.89
N THR A 884 29.76 -18.05 -30.17
CA THR A 884 29.80 -16.77 -30.90
C THR A 884 28.40 -16.19 -31.08
N SER A 885 27.44 -17.02 -31.52
CA SER A 885 26.04 -16.59 -31.70
C SER A 885 25.37 -16.20 -30.38
N LEU A 886 25.72 -16.89 -29.29
CA LEU A 886 25.21 -16.66 -27.94
C LEU A 886 25.80 -15.39 -27.30
N ALA A 887 27.10 -15.15 -27.47
CA ALA A 887 27.75 -13.93 -26.99
C ALA A 887 27.15 -12.69 -27.68
N MET A 888 26.84 -12.80 -28.97
CA MET A 888 26.24 -11.73 -29.76
C MET A 888 24.80 -11.43 -29.34
N SER A 889 23.97 -12.45 -29.05
CA SER A 889 22.60 -12.22 -28.57
C SER A 889 22.53 -11.62 -27.16
N ILE A 890 23.46 -12.00 -26.26
CA ILE A 890 23.57 -11.42 -24.92
C ILE A 890 23.96 -9.93 -24.99
N ILE A 891 24.90 -9.58 -25.87
CA ILE A 891 25.34 -8.19 -26.07
C ILE A 891 24.20 -7.34 -26.65
N GLU A 892 23.48 -7.86 -27.65
CA GLU A 892 22.34 -7.16 -28.27
C GLU A 892 21.19 -6.94 -27.27
N ARG A 893 20.87 -7.94 -26.44
CA ARG A 893 19.82 -7.86 -25.41
C ARG A 893 20.12 -6.83 -24.30
N GLU A 894 21.36 -6.79 -23.80
CA GLU A 894 21.75 -5.84 -22.75
C GLU A 894 21.84 -4.41 -23.30
N TYR A 895 22.12 -4.24 -24.60
CA TYR A 895 22.07 -2.97 -25.30
C TYR A 895 20.63 -2.43 -25.44
N ASP A 896 19.66 -3.28 -25.80
CA ASP A 896 18.27 -2.87 -26.05
C ASP A 896 17.50 -2.49 -24.77
N ARG A 897 17.89 -3.00 -23.60
CA ARG A 897 17.21 -2.72 -22.31
C ARG A 897 17.39 -1.30 -21.75
N GLN A 898 18.15 -0.43 -22.42
CA GLN A 898 18.47 0.93 -21.94
C GLN A 898 18.98 1.01 -20.48
N ALA A 899 19.52 -0.09 -19.95
CA ALA A 899 19.99 -0.13 -18.58
C ALA A 899 21.20 0.80 -18.43
N LEU A 900 21.08 1.81 -17.56
CA LEU A 900 22.16 2.77 -17.26
C LEU A 900 23.39 2.09 -16.62
N GLU A 901 23.25 0.86 -16.12
CA GLU A 901 24.34 0.07 -15.53
C GLU A 901 24.47 -1.33 -16.15
N PHE A 902 25.48 -1.51 -16.99
CA PHE A 902 25.98 -2.83 -17.40
C PHE A 902 26.80 -3.48 -16.25
N GLN A 903 26.15 -4.12 -15.28
CA GLN A 903 26.86 -4.94 -14.27
C GLN A 903 27.25 -6.33 -14.82
N SER A 904 26.61 -6.77 -15.91
CA SER A 904 26.80 -8.06 -16.59
C SER A 904 28.07 -8.10 -17.46
N SER A 905 28.49 -6.99 -18.07
CA SER A 905 29.64 -6.93 -18.99
C SER A 905 30.99 -7.15 -18.32
N GLN A 906 31.24 -6.54 -17.16
CA GLN A 906 32.44 -6.80 -16.35
C GLN A 906 32.51 -8.27 -15.92
N ARG A 907 31.33 -8.87 -15.63
CA ARG A 907 31.19 -10.28 -15.25
C ARG A 907 31.47 -11.21 -16.44
N LEU A 908 31.01 -10.86 -17.64
CA LEU A 908 31.29 -11.58 -18.89
C LEU A 908 32.79 -11.50 -19.26
N VAL A 909 33.39 -10.31 -19.20
CA VAL A 909 34.84 -10.11 -19.42
C VAL A 909 35.65 -10.90 -18.38
N ASN A 910 35.24 -10.90 -17.11
CA ASN A 910 35.88 -11.70 -16.06
C ASN A 910 35.69 -13.21 -16.27
N GLN A 911 34.53 -13.67 -16.75
CA GLN A 911 34.29 -15.09 -17.08
C GLN A 911 35.15 -15.54 -18.26
N ILE A 912 35.26 -14.71 -19.32
CA ILE A 912 36.15 -14.93 -20.46
C ILE A 912 37.61 -14.99 -19.97
N ALA A 913 38.02 -14.06 -19.11
CA ALA A 913 39.36 -14.05 -18.51
C ALA A 913 39.64 -15.27 -17.60
N ILE A 914 38.63 -15.79 -16.88
CA ILE A 914 38.74 -17.00 -16.07
C ILE A 914 38.91 -18.24 -16.95
N VAL A 915 38.18 -18.34 -18.07
CA VAL A 915 38.36 -19.43 -19.06
C VAL A 915 39.78 -19.39 -19.64
N ILE A 916 40.27 -18.20 -20.01
CA ILE A 916 41.64 -17.98 -20.51
C ILE A 916 42.68 -18.43 -19.46
N LYS A 917 42.51 -18.05 -18.19
CA LYS A 917 43.44 -18.43 -17.10
C LYS A 917 43.40 -19.92 -16.74
N LYS A 918 42.26 -20.60 -16.94
CA LYS A 918 42.08 -22.02 -16.61
C LYS A 918 42.70 -22.93 -17.68
N GLU A 919 42.61 -22.55 -18.96
CA GLU A 919 43.27 -23.22 -20.10
C GLU A 919 44.80 -23.04 -20.06
N ASN A 920 45.31 -21.85 -19.71
CA ASN A 920 46.76 -21.61 -19.57
C ASN A 920 47.44 -22.39 -18.43
N ASN A 921 46.68 -22.93 -17.47
CA ASN A 921 47.22 -23.68 -16.32
C ASN A 921 47.16 -25.22 -16.49
N GLN A 922 46.61 -25.74 -17.59
CA GLN A 922 46.72 -27.16 -17.92
C GLN A 922 47.92 -27.39 -18.85
N VAL A 923 48.67 -28.47 -18.59
CA VAL A 923 49.98 -28.80 -19.19
C VAL A 923 49.92 -29.06 -20.71
N ASP A 924 48.75 -29.02 -21.35
CA ASP A 924 48.56 -29.21 -22.79
C ASP A 924 48.49 -27.89 -23.59
N ALA A 925 49.40 -26.95 -23.30
CA ALA A 925 49.61 -25.71 -24.07
C ALA A 925 50.00 -25.91 -25.56
N ARG A 926 50.11 -27.15 -26.04
CA ARG A 926 50.35 -27.47 -27.46
C ARG A 926 49.10 -27.42 -28.34
N VAL A 927 47.89 -27.44 -27.76
CA VAL A 927 46.63 -27.36 -28.54
C VAL A 927 46.25 -25.92 -28.89
N ILE A 928 46.68 -24.94 -28.09
CA ILE A 928 46.45 -23.50 -28.35
C ILE A 928 47.30 -23.00 -29.54
N HIS A 929 48.47 -23.59 -29.76
CA HIS A 929 49.43 -23.13 -30.77
C HIS A 929 49.03 -23.40 -32.23
N LYS A 930 47.92 -24.10 -32.49
CA LYS A 930 47.46 -24.49 -33.84
C LYS A 930 46.09 -23.94 -34.23
N ASN A 931 45.54 -23.01 -33.47
CA ASN A 931 44.10 -22.77 -33.50
C ASN A 931 43.77 -21.26 -33.52
N ASP A 932 43.68 -20.71 -34.73
CA ASP A 932 43.38 -19.30 -35.09
C ASP A 932 42.00 -18.77 -34.63
N TRP A 933 41.22 -19.57 -33.91
CA TRP A 933 39.80 -19.29 -33.62
C TRP A 933 39.57 -18.25 -32.53
N PHE A 934 40.47 -18.12 -31.55
CA PHE A 934 40.35 -17.11 -30.48
C PHE A 934 40.50 -15.69 -31.03
N TYR A 935 41.38 -15.53 -32.03
CA TYR A 935 41.59 -14.27 -32.74
C TYR A 935 40.35 -13.92 -33.58
N LEU A 936 39.74 -14.91 -34.24
CA LEU A 936 38.50 -14.72 -35.01
C LEU A 936 37.29 -14.35 -34.14
N LEU A 937 37.17 -14.89 -32.92
CA LEU A 937 36.09 -14.53 -31.98
C LEU A 937 36.23 -13.08 -31.50
N ILE A 938 37.42 -12.66 -31.06
CA ILE A 938 37.67 -11.27 -30.64
C ILE A 938 37.54 -10.32 -31.83
N GLN A 939 37.99 -10.72 -33.01
CA GLN A 939 37.84 -9.91 -34.21
C GLN A 939 36.37 -9.80 -34.67
N SER A 940 35.56 -10.84 -34.53
CA SER A 940 34.12 -10.79 -34.85
C SER A 940 33.35 -9.91 -33.85
N LEU A 941 33.70 -9.97 -32.56
CA LEU A 941 33.19 -9.07 -31.53
C LEU A 941 33.61 -7.61 -31.78
N TYR A 942 34.86 -7.41 -32.19
CA TYR A 942 35.39 -6.09 -32.58
C TYR A 942 34.66 -5.53 -33.80
N GLU A 943 34.56 -6.30 -34.90
CA GLU A 943 33.89 -5.89 -36.13
C GLU A 943 32.39 -5.60 -35.89
N TYR A 944 31.73 -6.34 -34.99
CA TYR A 944 30.35 -6.07 -34.60
C TYR A 944 30.19 -4.79 -33.76
N ILE A 945 30.99 -4.62 -32.70
CA ILE A 945 30.96 -3.42 -31.85
C ILE A 945 31.26 -2.18 -32.68
N ASP A 946 32.28 -2.24 -33.55
CA ASP A 946 32.66 -1.16 -34.46
C ASP A 946 31.54 -0.85 -35.46
N SER A 947 30.91 -1.87 -36.06
CA SER A 947 29.79 -1.67 -37.01
C SER A 947 28.59 -0.97 -36.37
N LYS A 948 28.26 -1.28 -35.11
CA LYS A 948 27.16 -0.64 -34.36
C LYS A 948 27.54 0.74 -33.81
N PHE A 949 28.83 0.98 -33.54
CA PHE A 949 29.35 2.28 -33.10
C PHE A 949 29.25 3.35 -34.18
N TRP A 950 29.41 2.98 -35.46
CA TRP A 950 29.40 3.93 -36.58
C TRP A 950 28.08 4.01 -37.35
N SER A 951 27.26 2.95 -37.38
CA SER A 951 25.99 2.95 -38.17
C SER A 951 24.78 3.54 -37.43
N SER A 952 24.79 3.62 -36.10
CA SER A 952 23.58 3.92 -35.31
C SER A 952 23.52 5.34 -34.72
N PHE A 953 24.50 6.22 -34.99
CA PHE A 953 24.61 7.54 -34.36
C PHE A 953 24.65 8.70 -35.38
N PRO A 954 23.52 9.32 -35.74
CA PRO A 954 23.55 10.71 -36.12
C PRO A 954 23.86 11.53 -34.85
N TRP A 955 24.70 12.56 -35.00
CA TRP A 955 25.18 13.42 -33.91
C TRP A 955 24.00 14.10 -33.20
N CYS A 956 23.46 13.50 -32.14
CA CYS A 956 22.43 14.13 -31.30
C CYS A 956 22.91 14.29 -29.86
N GLY A 957 22.73 15.49 -29.30
CA GLY A 957 23.27 15.93 -28.00
C GLY A 957 22.59 15.36 -26.75
N CYS A 958 22.12 14.11 -26.79
CA CYS A 958 21.51 13.46 -25.61
C CYS A 958 22.59 12.89 -24.67
N THR A 959 22.59 13.34 -23.41
CA THR A 959 23.57 12.96 -22.36
C THR A 959 23.58 11.47 -22.04
N THR A 960 22.44 10.78 -22.17
CA THR A 960 22.33 9.32 -21.97
C THR A 960 23.09 8.53 -23.04
N LYS A 961 23.02 8.99 -24.30
CA LYS A 961 23.71 8.36 -25.44
C LYS A 961 25.23 8.55 -25.39
N ALA A 962 25.69 9.69 -24.90
CA ALA A 962 27.12 9.96 -24.68
C ALA A 962 27.73 9.03 -23.62
N LYS A 963 27.00 8.76 -22.53
CA LYS A 963 27.42 7.80 -21.48
C LYS A 963 27.49 6.36 -22.00
N GLN A 964 26.54 5.94 -22.85
CA GLN A 964 26.56 4.63 -23.50
C GLN A 964 27.77 4.46 -24.43
N ARG A 965 28.11 5.50 -25.21
CA ARG A 965 29.28 5.50 -26.10
C ARG A 965 30.59 5.31 -25.33
N HIS A 966 30.77 6.04 -24.23
CA HIS A 966 31.99 5.94 -23.42
C HIS A 966 32.16 4.53 -22.83
N LYS A 967 31.06 3.87 -22.48
CA LYS A 967 31.10 2.52 -21.87
C LYS A 967 31.34 1.41 -22.89
N LEU A 968 30.81 1.53 -24.11
CA LEU A 968 31.18 0.65 -25.23
C LEU A 968 32.65 0.78 -25.61
N GLN A 969 33.20 2.00 -25.59
CA GLN A 969 34.63 2.24 -25.79
C GLN A 969 35.46 1.55 -24.69
N GLN A 970 35.03 1.63 -23.43
CA GLN A 970 35.73 0.97 -22.34
C GLN A 970 35.74 -0.56 -22.49
N ILE A 971 34.63 -1.17 -22.90
CA ILE A 971 34.57 -2.63 -23.17
C ILE A 971 35.50 -3.00 -24.33
N LEU A 972 35.56 -2.17 -25.36
CA LEU A 972 36.47 -2.36 -26.49
C LEU A 972 37.94 -2.31 -26.03
N ASP A 973 38.29 -1.33 -25.20
CA ASP A 973 39.63 -1.14 -24.67
C ASP A 973 40.03 -2.30 -23.73
N ASP A 974 39.10 -2.80 -22.92
CA ASP A 974 39.31 -3.95 -22.03
C ASP A 974 39.51 -5.26 -22.82
N LEU A 975 38.77 -5.47 -23.92
CA LEU A 975 38.96 -6.60 -24.82
C LEU A 975 40.31 -6.53 -25.55
N LEU A 976 40.72 -5.32 -25.96
CA LEU A 976 42.04 -5.10 -26.56
C LEU A 976 43.17 -5.34 -25.55
N ALA A 977 43.01 -4.92 -24.29
CA ALA A 977 43.98 -5.13 -23.22
C ALA A 977 44.20 -6.63 -22.89
N LEU A 978 43.15 -7.46 -23.01
CA LEU A 978 43.25 -8.92 -22.88
C LEU A 978 44.13 -9.54 -23.98
N THR A 979 44.13 -8.99 -25.19
CA THR A 979 44.98 -9.47 -26.29
C THR A 979 46.44 -8.99 -26.19
N SER A 980 46.70 -7.87 -25.52
CA SER A 980 48.02 -7.26 -25.48
C SER A 980 48.94 -7.78 -24.38
N ASN A 981 48.39 -8.29 -23.28
CA ASN A 981 49.17 -8.55 -22.06
C ASN A 981 49.48 -10.03 -21.77
N ASP A 982 48.72 -11.01 -22.29
CA ASP A 982 48.85 -12.43 -21.89
C ASP A 982 49.12 -13.42 -23.06
N ILE A 983 49.42 -12.96 -24.28
CA ILE A 983 49.77 -13.84 -25.42
C ILE A 983 51.30 -13.82 -25.66
N PRO A 984 51.99 -14.98 -25.77
CA PRO A 984 53.43 -15.00 -26.00
C PRO A 984 53.77 -14.29 -27.33
N LYS A 985 54.76 -13.38 -27.26
CA LYS A 985 55.24 -12.51 -28.33
C LYS A 985 55.87 -13.30 -29.50
N ASN A 986 55.07 -14.04 -30.26
CA ASN A 986 55.50 -14.58 -31.54
C ASN A 986 55.45 -13.46 -32.59
N LYS A 987 56.63 -12.93 -32.94
CA LYS A 987 56.81 -11.83 -33.91
C LYS A 987 56.23 -12.14 -35.30
N GLU A 988 56.06 -13.42 -35.65
CA GLU A 988 55.59 -13.84 -36.96
C GLU A 988 54.07 -13.65 -37.12
N ILE A 989 53.31 -13.96 -36.06
CA ILE A 989 51.85 -13.75 -36.01
C ILE A 989 51.52 -12.24 -35.97
N GLN A 990 52.29 -11.44 -35.23
CA GLN A 990 52.14 -9.97 -35.26
C GLN A 990 52.36 -9.37 -36.65
N ARG A 991 53.25 -9.97 -37.45
CA ARG A 991 53.54 -9.52 -38.81
C ARG A 991 52.41 -9.90 -39.78
N GLU A 992 51.87 -11.10 -39.69
CA GLU A 992 50.69 -11.51 -40.49
C GLU A 992 49.44 -10.70 -40.15
N VAL A 993 49.21 -10.41 -38.87
CA VAL A 993 48.12 -9.52 -38.43
C VAL A 993 48.31 -8.11 -38.99
N GLN A 994 49.52 -7.54 -38.97
CA GLN A 994 49.78 -6.24 -39.58
C GLN A 994 49.58 -6.24 -41.09
N ILE A 995 49.94 -7.33 -41.78
CA ILE A 995 49.74 -7.47 -43.22
C ILE A 995 48.24 -7.57 -43.56
N LEU A 996 47.47 -8.38 -42.82
CA LEU A 996 46.01 -8.48 -42.99
C LEU A 996 45.30 -7.15 -42.69
N ARG A 997 45.78 -6.40 -41.69
CA ARG A 997 45.28 -5.06 -41.33
C ARG A 997 45.53 -4.03 -42.44
N LEU A 998 46.72 -4.06 -43.05
CA LEU A 998 47.08 -3.19 -44.17
C LEU A 998 46.37 -3.57 -45.48
N GLN A 999 46.15 -4.87 -45.72
CA GLN A 999 45.40 -5.35 -46.90
C GLN A 999 43.90 -5.04 -46.83
N LYS A 1000 43.27 -5.12 -45.64
CA LYS A 1000 41.87 -4.69 -45.46
C LYS A 1000 41.70 -3.16 -45.55
N LEU A 1001 42.64 -2.38 -45.01
CA LEU A 1001 42.66 -0.91 -45.16
C LEU A 1001 42.80 -0.47 -46.63
N ALA A 1002 43.52 -1.23 -47.45
CA ALA A 1002 43.67 -0.95 -48.89
C ALA A 1002 42.40 -1.28 -49.71
N ASN A 1003 41.49 -2.12 -49.20
CA ASN A 1003 40.27 -2.55 -49.89
C ASN A 1003 39.01 -1.74 -49.52
N LEU A 1004 39.11 -0.80 -48.58
CA LEU A 1004 38.04 0.15 -48.28
C LEU A 1004 37.99 1.25 -49.36
N LYS A 1005 37.26 1.00 -50.45
CA LYS A 1005 36.85 2.06 -51.38
C LYS A 1005 35.79 2.92 -50.68
N PHE A 1006 36.18 4.11 -50.24
CA PHE A 1006 35.24 5.16 -49.86
C PHE A 1006 34.40 5.58 -51.08
N PRO A 1007 33.06 5.60 -51.02
CA PRO A 1007 32.27 6.36 -51.98
C PRO A 1007 32.60 7.84 -51.78
N ALA A 1008 32.91 8.53 -52.87
CA ALA A 1008 33.12 9.97 -52.86
C ALA A 1008 31.92 10.65 -52.18
N ALA A 1009 32.19 11.40 -51.11
CA ALA A 1009 31.19 12.17 -50.41
C ALA A 1009 30.54 13.18 -51.38
N ASP A 1010 29.26 12.95 -51.64
CA ASP A 1010 28.39 13.90 -52.33
C ASP A 1010 28.26 15.15 -51.43
N LYS A 1011 28.58 16.32 -51.98
CA LYS A 1011 28.51 17.60 -51.28
C LYS A 1011 27.03 17.90 -50.97
N ARG A 1012 26.58 17.65 -49.75
CA ARG A 1012 25.38 18.30 -49.20
C ARG A 1012 25.80 19.29 -48.14
N GLU A 1013 25.42 20.54 -48.36
CA GLU A 1013 25.58 21.65 -47.43
C GLU A 1013 24.91 21.31 -46.10
N ILE A 1014 25.72 21.20 -45.06
CA ILE A 1014 25.26 21.20 -43.68
C ILE A 1014 24.97 22.66 -43.33
N CYS A 1015 23.72 22.97 -42.99
CA CYS A 1015 23.31 24.24 -42.40
C CYS A 1015 24.04 24.44 -41.05
N ALA A 1016 25.22 25.04 -41.09
CA ALA A 1016 25.83 25.66 -39.92
C ALA A 1016 25.16 27.03 -39.72
N ARG A 1017 24.45 27.22 -38.60
CA ARG A 1017 24.09 28.57 -38.17
C ARG A 1017 25.40 29.34 -37.86
N PRO A 1018 25.56 30.59 -38.31
CA PRO A 1018 26.71 31.40 -37.96
C PRO A 1018 26.84 31.54 -36.44
N ILE A 1019 28.07 31.60 -35.95
CA ILE A 1019 28.41 31.73 -34.52
C ILE A 1019 27.76 32.96 -33.86
N GLU A 1020 27.34 33.92 -34.67
CA GLU A 1020 26.65 35.15 -34.29
C GLU A 1020 25.19 34.92 -33.89
N GLU A 1021 24.48 33.97 -34.51
CA GLU A 1021 23.10 33.59 -34.13
C GLU A 1021 23.06 32.77 -32.85
N ILE A 1022 24.09 31.94 -32.62
CA ILE A 1022 24.25 31.19 -31.36
C ILE A 1022 24.52 32.16 -30.20
N ARG A 1023 25.28 33.23 -30.45
CA ARG A 1023 25.52 34.30 -29.47
C ARG A 1023 24.27 35.15 -29.21
N ALA A 1024 23.43 35.39 -30.22
CA ALA A 1024 22.15 36.09 -30.05
C ALA A 1024 21.16 35.28 -29.19
N TRP A 1025 21.05 33.97 -29.46
CA TRP A 1025 20.20 33.06 -28.67
C TRP A 1025 20.66 32.91 -27.21
N GLN A 1026 21.98 32.92 -26.96
CA GLN A 1026 22.54 32.92 -25.60
C GLN A 1026 22.37 34.27 -24.86
N LEU A 1027 22.22 35.38 -25.59
CA LEU A 1027 21.95 36.69 -25.01
C LEU A 1027 20.47 36.84 -24.61
N GLU A 1028 19.54 36.27 -25.38
CA GLU A 1028 18.10 36.26 -25.08
C GLU A 1028 17.77 35.49 -23.80
N GLN A 1029 18.48 34.40 -23.52
CA GLN A 1029 18.32 33.62 -22.27
C GLN A 1029 18.84 34.34 -21.01
N LYS A 1030 19.54 35.48 -21.16
CA LYS A 1030 20.09 36.26 -20.05
C LYS A 1030 19.18 37.41 -19.59
N ILE A 1031 18.04 37.62 -20.26
CA ILE A 1031 17.10 38.72 -19.98
C ILE A 1031 15.92 38.30 -19.08
N GLU A 1032 15.65 37.00 -18.90
CA GLU A 1032 14.62 36.56 -17.94
C GLU A 1032 15.22 36.16 -16.59
N GLY A 1033 14.80 36.88 -15.56
CA GLY A 1033 15.46 36.97 -14.27
C GLY A 1033 15.51 35.67 -13.46
N ILE A 1034 16.70 35.37 -12.94
CA ILE A 1034 16.90 34.44 -11.82
C ILE A 1034 17.69 35.16 -10.73
N THR A 1035 17.08 35.23 -9.55
CA THR A 1035 17.61 35.84 -8.33
C THR A 1035 18.88 35.15 -7.82
N SER A 1036 19.78 35.97 -7.27
CA SER A 1036 21.11 35.66 -6.79
C SER A 1036 21.12 34.69 -5.60
N THR A 1037 21.50 33.43 -5.80
CA THR A 1037 22.21 32.63 -4.77
C THR A 1037 22.99 31.41 -5.29
N SER A 1038 22.92 31.07 -6.58
CA SER A 1038 23.51 29.84 -7.13
C SER A 1038 24.75 30.03 -8.03
N ALA A 1039 25.22 31.26 -8.24
CA ALA A 1039 26.24 31.56 -9.26
C ALA A 1039 27.71 31.26 -8.86
N VAL A 1040 27.99 30.90 -7.60
CA VAL A 1040 29.38 30.72 -7.13
C VAL A 1040 29.85 29.25 -7.18
N ALA A 1041 28.95 28.29 -7.45
CA ALA A 1041 29.30 26.86 -7.42
C ALA A 1041 29.68 26.26 -8.79
N LEU A 1042 29.54 26.99 -9.90
CA LEU A 1042 29.66 26.45 -11.26
C LEU A 1042 30.89 26.94 -12.05
N GLU A 1043 31.75 27.76 -11.46
CA GLU A 1043 32.97 28.26 -12.10
C GLU A 1043 34.22 27.40 -11.78
N LYS A 1044 34.03 26.22 -11.18
CA LYS A 1044 35.12 25.29 -10.78
C LYS A 1044 34.96 23.85 -11.27
N TYR A 1045 34.01 23.60 -12.17
CA TYR A 1045 33.84 22.35 -12.92
C TYR A 1045 33.91 22.67 -14.41
#